data_AF-A0A518DZ91-F1
#
_entry.id   AF-A0A518DZ91-F1
#
_cell.length_a   1.000
_cell.length_b   1.000
_cell.length_c   1.000
_cell.angle_alpha   90.00
_cell.angle_beta   90.00
_cell.angle_gamma   90.00
#
_symmetry.space_group_name_H-M   'P 1'
#
loop_
_entity.id
_entity.type
_entity.pdbx_description
1 polymer ?
#
loop_
_entity_poly.entity_id
_entity_poly.type
_entity_poly.pdbx_seq_one_letter_code
_entity_poly.pdbx_strand_id
1 'polypeptide(L)'
;MTAAVKAIRLYLVRYGAPGYVGRFGSVHRLECRRGDTVVVSTDRGVELGEVLADPEDLQPQTKQPTGEVLRLAESDDLQLAELSRQAAGELLTAAQEAAAKVEAGAVVVDAEVLLDGVSSLVYFLGPETDRFGPLAVRLSTNGLRVRFQRWEDVVQAAEGQTPGETPSAAQSSFPSVEEEAIVRTPREQAKHDSRFLREPLAAELQTPDKLSRPAQWIAEFHGLYQQTRPKVEAPASPGAGRHTFMLRVKAPGGKLTAGQFLALLQLAEEYGEAGLRLTARQGVQIHGVARGDLKAVLQRISDRLLTTFGACGDTCRNLVCCPAIGKQDRVRGRLQTLANELTRSLAPQSGAYFDLWIDDDPEPVIGETESIYGPGYLPRKLKIGLAPPDDNCVDLRTHDIGLLAIGSPDAASGLAGFQLYAGGGLGFSPSHAETFPQLALPIARLGVEQALPAVIGLVEMARDQGDRENRRRARMKYWVHDQGAEQVRLALGERLFAELPPPLLRELPPGDEHLGWRSQGDGLFCLGLPIPSGRIIDADDVRFASGLKAMLRRHAGPVRITPQQNLLLGDASPAIRVDWERLLAEHGVATAALLLPVVRSAMACPALPTCSLAVAEAERVLPAFTAAMKEELVRYGRGETPIRLAVSGCPHGCSRPLTADVGVLGVARRQYDLYLGGSGERLGWRAAGPLSQEAVIGVIRAWLQRFAEQPDQAIAFGPFVNQFRPA
;
A
#
# COMPACT_ATOMS: atom_id res chain seq x y z
N MET A 1 12.66 -37.67 -22.55
CA MET A 1 13.37 -36.97 -23.64
C MET A 1 14.16 -35.85 -23.02
N THR A 2 15.49 -35.96 -23.03
CA THR A 2 16.41 -34.92 -22.58
C THR A 2 16.23 -33.68 -23.44
N ALA A 3 15.78 -32.57 -22.83
CA ALA A 3 15.70 -31.29 -23.52
C ALA A 3 17.12 -30.90 -23.96
N ALA A 4 17.33 -30.80 -25.28
CA ALA A 4 18.57 -30.31 -25.84
C ALA A 4 18.80 -28.87 -25.33
N VAL A 5 19.87 -28.66 -24.57
CA VAL A 5 20.34 -27.33 -24.21
C VAL A 5 20.56 -26.57 -25.52
N LYS A 6 19.71 -25.57 -25.82
CA LYS A 6 19.87 -24.72 -27.00
C LYS A 6 21.21 -24.00 -26.88
N ALA A 7 22.12 -24.23 -27.84
CA ALA A 7 23.42 -23.55 -27.88
C ALA A 7 23.22 -22.04 -27.99
N ILE A 8 23.82 -21.29 -27.06
CA ILE A 8 23.82 -19.82 -27.05
C ILE A 8 24.80 -19.36 -28.15
N ARG A 9 24.35 -18.44 -28.99
CA ARG A 9 25.19 -17.84 -30.04
C ARG A 9 25.88 -16.60 -29.48
N LEU A 10 27.18 -16.46 -29.71
CA LEU A 10 27.96 -15.32 -29.22
C LEU A 10 28.21 -14.30 -30.33
N TYR A 11 28.06 -13.02 -29.97
CA TYR A 11 28.37 -11.87 -30.81
C TYR A 11 29.47 -11.06 -30.13
N LEU A 12 30.50 -10.69 -30.90
CA LEU A 12 31.46 -9.69 -30.45
C LEU A 12 30.89 -8.32 -30.79
N VAL A 13 30.54 -7.51 -29.81
CA VAL A 13 29.86 -6.23 -30.02
C VAL A 13 30.69 -5.11 -29.42
N ARG A 14 30.86 -4.03 -30.19
CA ARG A 14 31.37 -2.75 -29.70
C ARG A 14 30.20 -1.88 -29.26
N TYR A 15 30.22 -1.31 -28.06
CA TYR A 15 29.10 -0.57 -27.48
C TYR A 15 29.58 0.57 -26.56
N GLY A 16 28.71 1.53 -26.26
CA GLY A 16 29.01 2.75 -25.51
C GLY A 16 29.93 3.75 -26.26
N ALA A 17 29.88 5.01 -25.84
CA ALA A 17 30.76 6.06 -26.40
C ALA A 17 32.27 5.76 -26.25
N PRO A 18 32.75 5.13 -25.16
CA PRO A 18 34.15 4.71 -25.03
C PRO A 18 34.56 3.56 -25.96
N GLY A 19 33.59 2.90 -26.61
CA GLY A 19 33.85 1.79 -27.53
C GLY A 19 34.20 0.48 -26.82
N TYR A 20 33.54 0.15 -25.71
CA TYR A 20 33.67 -1.12 -25.02
C TYR A 20 33.47 -2.29 -25.99
N VAL A 21 34.27 -3.34 -25.85
CA VAL A 21 34.12 -4.56 -26.64
C VAL A 21 33.74 -5.72 -25.72
N GLY A 22 32.55 -6.26 -25.91
CA GLY A 22 32.01 -7.35 -25.10
C GLY A 22 31.61 -8.56 -25.92
N ARG A 23 31.52 -9.72 -25.27
CA ARG A 23 30.91 -10.92 -25.87
C ARG A 23 29.48 -11.02 -25.39
N PHE A 24 28.53 -10.92 -26.30
CA PHE A 24 27.11 -10.92 -25.98
C PHE A 24 26.48 -12.24 -26.39
N GLY A 25 25.68 -12.82 -25.50
CA GLY A 25 24.85 -13.98 -25.83
C GLY A 25 23.56 -13.53 -26.51
N SER A 26 22.90 -14.43 -27.24
CA SER A 26 21.48 -14.29 -27.53
C SER A 26 20.80 -15.65 -27.40
N VAL A 27 19.67 -15.69 -26.69
CA VAL A 27 18.83 -16.89 -26.57
C VAL A 27 17.89 -17.05 -27.76
N HIS A 28 17.67 -15.98 -28.51
CA HIS A 28 17.01 -15.98 -29.81
C HIS A 28 18.05 -16.24 -30.91
N ARG A 29 17.73 -17.09 -31.90
CA ARG A 29 18.58 -17.23 -33.10
C ARG A 29 18.47 -15.96 -33.93
N LEU A 30 19.20 -14.93 -33.54
CA LEU A 30 19.37 -13.73 -34.34
C LEU A 30 20.36 -14.00 -35.48
N GLU A 31 20.12 -13.42 -36.65
CA GLU A 31 21.02 -13.49 -37.81
C GLU A 31 21.78 -12.16 -37.98
N CYS A 32 22.44 -11.71 -36.92
CA CYS A 32 23.30 -10.52 -37.00
C CYS A 32 24.64 -10.88 -37.66
N ARG A 33 25.15 -10.00 -38.52
CA ARG A 33 26.43 -10.11 -39.22
C ARG A 33 27.37 -8.99 -38.82
N ARG A 34 28.65 -9.13 -39.13
CA ARG A 34 29.61 -8.04 -38.95
C ARG A 34 29.13 -6.74 -39.62
N GLY A 35 29.17 -5.66 -38.86
CA GLY A 35 28.73 -4.33 -39.27
C GLY A 35 27.27 -4.01 -38.93
N ASP A 36 26.49 -5.00 -38.49
CA ASP A 36 25.12 -4.75 -38.07
C ASP A 36 25.08 -3.92 -36.79
N THR A 37 24.17 -2.94 -36.77
CA THR A 37 23.83 -2.21 -35.55
C THR A 37 22.76 -2.98 -34.79
N VAL A 38 23.01 -3.23 -33.51
CA VAL A 38 22.17 -4.04 -32.63
C VAL A 38 21.82 -3.27 -31.37
N VAL A 39 20.71 -3.63 -30.75
CA VAL A 39 20.36 -3.18 -29.39
C VAL A 39 20.85 -4.24 -28.42
N VAL A 40 21.69 -3.83 -27.47
CA VAL A 40 22.26 -4.70 -26.44
C VAL A 40 21.84 -4.28 -25.05
N SER A 41 21.69 -5.27 -24.16
CA SER A 41 21.54 -5.07 -22.73
C SER A 41 22.87 -5.32 -22.03
N THR A 42 23.29 -4.35 -21.23
CA THR A 42 24.52 -4.36 -20.43
C THR A 42 24.18 -4.10 -18.96
N ASP A 43 25.17 -4.22 -18.08
CA ASP A 43 25.11 -3.77 -16.69
C ASP A 43 24.94 -2.24 -16.54
N ARG A 44 25.23 -1.49 -17.61
CA ARG A 44 25.04 -0.05 -17.68
C ARG A 44 23.60 0.32 -18.05
N GLY A 45 22.95 -0.46 -18.91
CA GLY A 45 21.56 -0.27 -19.34
C GLY A 45 21.33 -0.85 -20.74
N VAL A 46 20.37 -0.29 -21.48
CA VAL A 46 20.12 -0.66 -22.89
C VAL A 46 20.80 0.35 -23.81
N GLU A 47 21.52 -0.11 -24.81
CA GLU A 47 22.34 0.75 -25.67
C GLU A 47 22.56 0.17 -27.08
N LEU A 48 23.02 1.01 -28.01
CA LEU A 48 23.37 0.56 -29.36
C LEU A 48 24.77 -0.06 -29.32
N GLY A 49 24.92 -1.15 -30.07
CA GLY A 49 26.20 -1.76 -30.35
C GLY A 49 26.38 -2.07 -31.82
N GLU A 50 27.62 -2.27 -32.24
CA GLU A 50 28.01 -2.70 -33.57
C GLU A 50 28.66 -4.07 -33.49
N VAL A 51 28.16 -5.02 -34.28
CA VAL A 51 28.72 -6.37 -34.37
C VAL A 51 30.07 -6.32 -35.08
N LEU A 52 31.15 -6.71 -34.40
CA LEU A 52 32.52 -6.62 -34.90
C LEU A 52 32.97 -7.85 -35.70
N ALA A 53 32.31 -8.99 -35.51
CA ALA A 53 32.64 -10.27 -36.15
C ALA A 53 31.38 -11.11 -36.36
N ASP A 54 31.40 -12.00 -37.36
CA ASP A 54 30.31 -12.95 -37.58
C ASP A 54 30.14 -13.89 -36.37
N PRO A 55 28.91 -14.29 -36.01
CA PRO A 55 28.63 -14.99 -34.78
C PRO A 55 29.23 -16.40 -34.70
N GLU A 56 29.74 -16.77 -33.53
CA GLU A 56 30.28 -18.10 -33.22
C GLU A 56 29.34 -18.88 -32.28
N ASP A 57 29.26 -20.21 -32.44
CA ASP A 57 28.52 -21.09 -31.54
C ASP A 57 29.40 -21.48 -30.34
N LEU A 58 28.87 -21.38 -29.11
CA LEU A 58 29.64 -21.64 -27.87
C LEU A 58 30.18 -23.08 -27.78
N GLN A 59 31.50 -23.22 -27.62
CA GLN A 59 32.11 -24.44 -27.08
C GLN A 59 32.22 -24.38 -25.54
N PRO A 60 32.17 -25.51 -24.81
CA PRO A 60 31.90 -25.56 -23.37
C PRO A 60 32.96 -24.97 -22.41
N GLN A 61 34.00 -24.29 -22.90
CA GLN A 61 35.18 -23.92 -22.10
C GLN A 61 35.61 -22.45 -22.16
N THR A 62 34.74 -21.51 -22.58
CA THR A 62 35.12 -20.09 -22.66
C THR A 62 34.16 -19.16 -21.92
N LYS A 63 34.72 -18.06 -21.38
CA LYS A 63 34.12 -17.08 -20.45
C LYS A 63 32.66 -16.71 -20.75
N GLN A 64 31.86 -16.54 -19.68
CA GLN A 64 30.45 -16.13 -19.73
C GLN A 64 30.24 -14.82 -20.54
N PRO A 65 29.10 -14.68 -21.24
CA PRO A 65 28.76 -13.46 -21.96
C PRO A 65 28.64 -12.25 -21.01
N THR A 66 29.08 -11.09 -21.48
CA THR A 66 29.08 -9.79 -20.79
C THR A 66 27.71 -9.11 -20.81
N GLY A 67 26.82 -9.56 -21.69
CA GLY A 67 25.46 -9.02 -21.86
C GLY A 67 24.66 -9.81 -22.90
N GLU A 68 23.50 -9.28 -23.29
CA GLU A 68 22.63 -9.90 -24.29
C GLU A 68 22.42 -9.02 -25.53
N VAL A 69 22.48 -9.62 -26.72
CA VAL A 69 21.96 -8.99 -27.95
C VAL A 69 20.46 -9.21 -28.00
N LEU A 70 19.70 -8.13 -27.83
CA LEU A 70 18.24 -8.17 -27.78
C LEU A 70 17.65 -8.31 -29.20
N ARG A 71 18.14 -7.50 -30.14
CA ARG A 71 17.64 -7.43 -31.53
C ARG A 71 18.54 -6.57 -32.43
N LEU A 72 18.29 -6.60 -33.74
CA LEU A 72 18.79 -5.59 -34.67
C LEU A 72 18.18 -4.22 -34.35
N ALA A 73 18.97 -3.16 -34.53
CA ALA A 73 18.48 -1.79 -34.35
C ALA A 73 17.55 -1.42 -35.51
N GLU A 74 16.41 -0.84 -35.17
CA GLU A 74 15.40 -0.35 -36.10
C GLU A 74 15.49 1.18 -36.25
N SER A 75 14.72 1.76 -37.17
CA SER A 75 14.70 3.21 -37.39
C SER A 75 14.42 4.01 -36.11
N ASP A 76 13.57 3.47 -35.25
CA ASP A 76 13.15 4.12 -34.01
C ASP A 76 14.29 4.14 -32.97
N ASP A 77 15.12 3.08 -32.91
CA ASP A 77 16.30 3.07 -32.04
C ASP A 77 17.37 4.05 -32.50
N LEU A 78 17.54 4.19 -33.81
CA LEU A 78 18.49 5.13 -34.39
C LEU A 78 18.05 6.59 -34.12
N GLN A 79 16.74 6.86 -34.21
CA GLN A 79 16.16 8.15 -33.82
C GLN A 79 16.30 8.39 -32.31
N LEU A 80 16.02 7.39 -31.49
CA LEU A 80 16.17 7.49 -30.04
C LEU A 80 17.64 7.73 -29.65
N ALA A 81 18.59 7.06 -30.31
CA ALA A 81 20.01 7.28 -30.10
C ALA A 81 20.46 8.71 -30.44
N GLU A 82 19.87 9.34 -31.46
CA GLU A 82 20.14 10.74 -31.78
C GLU A 82 19.59 11.68 -30.70
N LEU A 83 18.37 11.44 -30.22
CA LEU A 83 17.78 12.20 -29.11
C LEU A 83 18.59 12.04 -27.82
N SER A 84 19.05 10.82 -27.53
CA SER A 84 19.92 10.53 -26.39
C SER A 84 21.27 11.25 -26.50
N ARG A 85 21.87 11.35 -27.70
CA ARG A 85 23.09 12.15 -27.92
C ARG A 85 22.88 13.63 -27.62
N GLN A 86 21.74 14.19 -28.03
CA GLN A 86 21.40 15.57 -27.71
C GLN A 86 21.24 15.78 -26.19
N ALA A 87 20.49 14.90 -25.52
CA ALA A 87 20.28 14.94 -24.08
C ALA A 87 21.60 14.76 -23.30
N ALA A 88 22.52 13.95 -23.80
CA ALA A 88 23.85 13.77 -23.23
C ALA A 88 24.67 15.07 -23.24
N GLY A 89 24.59 15.87 -24.30
CA GLY A 89 25.24 17.19 -24.36
C GLY A 89 24.70 18.19 -23.33
N GLU A 90 23.38 18.18 -23.10
CA GLU A 90 22.74 18.99 -22.06
C GLU A 90 23.17 18.54 -20.66
N LEU A 91 23.18 17.23 -20.42
CA LEU A 91 23.62 16.63 -19.16
C LEU A 91 25.10 16.94 -18.87
N LEU A 92 25.98 16.84 -19.89
CA LEU A 92 27.40 17.17 -19.77
C LEU A 92 27.59 18.62 -19.31
N THR A 93 26.89 19.56 -19.95
CA THR A 93 26.96 20.99 -19.61
C THR A 93 26.49 21.22 -18.17
N ALA A 94 25.35 20.65 -17.78
CA ALA A 94 24.83 20.76 -16.43
C ALA A 94 25.78 20.13 -15.39
N ALA A 95 26.40 19.00 -15.71
CA ALA A 95 27.35 18.32 -14.84
C ALA A 95 28.64 19.12 -14.65
N GLN A 96 29.19 19.71 -15.71
CA GLN A 96 30.38 20.57 -15.65
C GLN A 96 30.14 21.81 -14.78
N GLU A 97 29.02 22.51 -14.99
CA GLU A 97 28.66 23.67 -14.17
C GLU A 97 28.47 23.29 -12.69
N ALA A 98 27.83 22.14 -12.46
CA ALA A 98 27.54 21.70 -11.10
C ALA A 98 28.80 21.21 -10.38
N ALA A 99 29.72 20.53 -11.08
CA ALA A 99 31.02 20.10 -10.55
C ALA A 99 31.95 21.29 -10.22
N ALA A 100 31.94 22.33 -11.05
CA ALA A 100 32.71 23.55 -10.81
C ALA A 100 32.25 24.29 -9.54
N LYS A 101 30.93 24.35 -9.28
CA LYS A 101 30.36 25.02 -8.10
C LYS A 101 30.68 24.35 -6.77
N VAL A 102 30.99 23.05 -6.79
CA VAL A 102 31.26 22.27 -5.58
C VAL A 102 32.74 21.98 -5.39
N GLU A 103 33.64 22.62 -6.16
CA GLU A 103 35.10 22.42 -6.10
C GLU A 103 35.48 20.93 -5.95
N ALA A 104 34.94 20.07 -6.81
CA ALA A 104 35.05 18.61 -6.67
C ALA A 104 36.48 18.06 -6.78
N GLY A 105 37.46 18.89 -7.19
CA GLY A 105 38.83 18.44 -7.49
C GLY A 105 38.93 17.51 -8.71
N ALA A 106 37.82 17.31 -9.43
CA ALA A 106 37.67 16.43 -10.56
C ALA A 106 37.01 17.16 -11.74
N VAL A 107 37.44 16.79 -12.95
CA VAL A 107 37.04 17.43 -14.21
C VAL A 107 36.06 16.53 -14.93
N VAL A 108 34.80 16.97 -15.10
CA VAL A 108 33.81 16.26 -15.90
C VAL A 108 34.16 16.39 -17.38
N VAL A 109 34.36 15.25 -18.05
CA VAL A 109 34.89 15.17 -19.42
C VAL A 109 33.86 14.75 -20.45
N ASP A 110 32.86 13.95 -20.08
CA ASP A 110 31.86 13.44 -21.03
C ASP A 110 30.59 12.98 -20.31
N ALA A 111 29.50 12.75 -21.05
CA ALA A 111 28.27 12.16 -20.52
C ALA A 111 27.56 11.30 -21.58
N GLU A 112 26.81 10.30 -21.13
CA GLU A 112 25.98 9.42 -21.97
C GLU A 112 24.57 9.32 -21.40
N VAL A 113 23.57 9.27 -22.29
CA VAL A 113 22.19 8.88 -21.96
C VAL A 113 21.90 7.59 -22.72
N LEU A 114 21.49 6.55 -22.00
CA LEU A 114 21.27 5.22 -22.59
C LEU A 114 19.89 5.14 -23.26
N LEU A 115 19.68 4.12 -24.10
CA LEU A 115 18.42 3.92 -24.84
C LEU A 115 17.25 3.50 -23.96
N ASP A 116 17.51 3.07 -22.72
CA ASP A 116 16.44 2.75 -21.77
C ASP A 116 15.63 3.98 -21.31
N GLY A 117 16.08 5.20 -21.66
CA GLY A 117 15.41 6.45 -21.36
C GLY A 117 15.46 6.84 -19.88
N VAL A 118 16.20 6.10 -19.04
CA VAL A 118 16.25 6.31 -17.59
C VAL A 118 17.70 6.34 -17.10
N SER A 119 18.63 5.63 -17.71
CA SER A 119 20.02 5.54 -17.25
C SER A 119 20.91 6.57 -17.93
N SER A 120 21.75 7.25 -17.15
CA SER A 120 22.74 8.19 -17.67
C SER A 120 24.07 8.09 -16.92
N LEU A 121 25.17 8.29 -17.64
CA LEU A 121 26.53 8.21 -17.14
C LEU A 121 27.21 9.58 -17.32
N VAL A 122 27.95 10.02 -16.32
CA VAL A 122 28.78 11.23 -16.37
C VAL A 122 30.21 10.85 -16.05
N TYR A 123 31.11 11.14 -16.98
CA TYR A 123 32.51 10.75 -16.90
C TYR A 123 33.37 11.88 -16.35
N PHE A 124 34.31 11.54 -15.48
CA PHE A 124 35.23 12.52 -14.89
C PHE A 124 36.68 12.03 -14.79
N LEU A 125 37.63 12.96 -14.77
CA LEU A 125 39.05 12.77 -14.46
C LEU A 125 39.37 13.33 -13.06
N GLY A 126 40.20 12.64 -12.29
CA GLY A 126 40.60 13.05 -10.93
C GLY A 126 40.09 12.12 -9.83
N PRO A 127 40.30 12.47 -8.55
CA PRO A 127 39.91 11.63 -7.42
C PRO A 127 38.38 11.52 -7.30
N GLU A 128 37.92 10.33 -6.92
CA GLU A 128 36.53 10.13 -6.54
C GLU A 128 36.22 10.91 -5.25
N THR A 129 35.07 11.57 -5.21
CA THR A 129 34.63 12.38 -4.07
C THR A 129 33.22 11.98 -3.66
N ASP A 130 32.99 12.00 -2.34
CA ASP A 130 31.67 11.91 -1.70
C ASP A 130 30.66 12.95 -2.24
N ARG A 131 31.13 14.02 -2.89
CA ARG A 131 30.31 15.06 -3.52
C ARG A 131 29.60 14.61 -4.80
N PHE A 132 30.05 13.53 -5.46
CA PHE A 132 29.43 13.05 -6.70
C PHE A 132 28.07 12.37 -6.50
N GLY A 133 27.84 11.74 -5.35
CA GLY A 133 26.51 11.20 -5.01
C GLY A 133 25.43 12.29 -5.01
N PRO A 134 25.59 13.38 -4.23
CA PRO A 134 24.69 14.53 -4.24
C PRO A 134 24.56 15.19 -5.62
N LEU A 135 25.66 15.26 -6.39
CA LEU A 135 25.66 15.80 -7.75
C LEU A 135 24.81 14.95 -8.69
N ALA A 136 24.92 13.62 -8.59
CA ALA A 136 24.14 12.67 -9.37
C ALA A 136 22.65 12.82 -9.12
N VAL A 137 22.24 12.95 -7.85
CA VAL A 137 20.82 13.16 -7.48
C VAL A 137 20.30 14.48 -8.02
N ARG A 138 21.07 15.56 -7.94
CA ARG A 138 20.68 16.87 -8.49
C ARG A 138 20.55 16.88 -10.00
N LEU A 139 21.39 16.13 -10.71
CA LEU A 139 21.36 16.03 -12.17
C LEU A 139 20.30 15.02 -12.65
N SER A 140 19.79 14.17 -11.77
CA SER A 140 18.71 13.19 -12.02
C SER A 140 17.32 13.86 -12.14
N THR A 141 17.21 14.87 -12.99
CA THR A 141 15.95 15.57 -13.30
C THR A 141 15.29 14.96 -14.54
N ASN A 142 13.99 15.21 -14.73
CA ASN A 142 13.21 14.73 -15.89
C ASN A 142 13.17 13.20 -16.09
N GLY A 143 13.33 12.43 -15.01
CA GLY A 143 13.23 10.96 -15.05
C GLY A 143 14.54 10.23 -15.35
N LEU A 144 15.65 10.94 -15.53
CA LEU A 144 16.98 10.36 -15.68
C LEU A 144 17.59 9.98 -14.33
N ARG A 145 18.39 8.93 -14.31
CA ARG A 145 19.20 8.43 -13.19
C ARG A 145 20.66 8.57 -13.58
N VAL A 146 21.31 9.60 -13.04
CA VAL A 146 22.71 9.91 -13.32
C VAL A 146 23.62 9.09 -12.43
N ARG A 147 24.72 8.55 -12.99
CA ARG A 147 25.84 7.95 -12.25
C ARG A 147 27.15 8.59 -12.70
N PHE A 148 28.02 8.89 -11.74
CA PHE A 148 29.38 9.34 -12.04
C PHE A 148 30.30 8.14 -12.20
N GLN A 149 31.15 8.16 -13.22
CA GLN A 149 32.12 7.11 -13.48
C GLN A 149 33.47 7.73 -13.80
N ARG A 150 34.53 7.23 -13.15
CA ARG A 150 35.88 7.74 -13.40
C ARG A 150 36.37 7.24 -14.77
N TRP A 151 36.91 8.15 -15.57
CA TRP A 151 37.35 7.84 -16.93
C TRP A 151 38.52 6.85 -16.98
N GLU A 152 39.39 6.85 -15.98
CA GLU A 152 40.51 5.89 -15.88
C GLU A 152 40.02 4.43 -15.76
N ASP A 153 38.95 4.20 -14.99
CA ASP A 153 38.36 2.86 -14.82
C ASP A 153 37.69 2.37 -16.12
N VAL A 154 37.16 3.31 -16.91
CA VAL A 154 36.58 3.06 -18.24
C VAL A 154 37.65 2.59 -19.22
N VAL A 155 38.80 3.29 -19.25
CA VAL A 155 39.93 2.93 -20.13
C VAL A 155 40.52 1.58 -19.73
N GLN A 156 40.70 1.31 -18.44
CA GLN A 156 41.20 0.01 -17.95
C GLN A 156 40.25 -1.14 -18.31
N ALA A 157 38.93 -0.93 -18.19
CA ALA A 157 37.92 -1.90 -18.60
C ALA A 157 37.89 -2.13 -20.12
N ALA A 158 38.15 -1.08 -20.92
CA ALA A 158 38.19 -1.16 -22.39
C ALA A 158 39.47 -1.86 -22.92
N GLU A 159 40.60 -1.78 -22.21
CA GLU A 159 41.88 -2.42 -22.58
C GLU A 159 41.93 -3.94 -22.28
N GLY A 160 40.86 -4.53 -21.74
CA GLY A 160 40.76 -5.98 -21.54
C GLY A 160 41.65 -6.53 -20.41
N GLN A 161 42.18 -5.66 -19.53
CA GLN A 161 42.83 -6.10 -18.31
C GLN A 161 41.75 -6.44 -17.27
N THR A 162 41.61 -7.74 -16.97
CA THR A 162 40.87 -8.22 -15.81
C THR A 162 41.33 -7.50 -14.54
N PRO A 163 40.42 -7.12 -13.62
CA PRO A 163 40.80 -6.66 -12.29
C PRO A 163 41.76 -7.67 -11.67
N GLY A 164 42.90 -7.17 -11.19
CA GLY A 164 43.97 -7.98 -10.61
C GLY A 164 43.43 -8.97 -9.58
N GLU A 165 43.95 -10.18 -9.68
CA GLU A 165 43.77 -11.28 -8.75
C GLU A 165 43.81 -10.78 -7.30
N THR A 166 42.74 -11.06 -6.56
CA THR A 166 42.79 -11.07 -5.11
C THR A 166 43.91 -12.04 -4.70
N PRO A 167 44.78 -11.70 -3.73
CA PRO A 167 45.92 -12.55 -3.41
C PRO A 167 45.43 -13.94 -3.01
N SER A 168 45.94 -14.94 -3.72
CA SER A 168 45.93 -16.35 -3.34
C SER A 168 46.20 -16.51 -1.85
N ALA A 169 45.38 -17.34 -1.21
CA ALA A 169 45.46 -17.76 0.19
C ALA A 169 46.90 -18.04 0.66
N ALA A 170 47.54 -17.02 1.22
CA ALA A 170 48.63 -17.21 2.16
C ALA A 170 48.00 -17.46 3.52
N GLN A 171 48.31 -18.63 4.09
CA GLN A 171 47.96 -19.06 5.43
C GLN A 171 48.24 -17.93 6.44
N SER A 172 47.21 -17.16 6.75
CA SER A 172 47.16 -16.32 7.93
C SER A 172 46.02 -16.87 8.77
N SER A 173 46.39 -17.43 9.91
CA SER A 173 45.49 -17.81 10.97
C SER A 173 44.87 -16.54 11.56
N PHE A 174 43.88 -15.99 10.86
CA PHE A 174 42.86 -15.16 11.48
C PHE A 174 41.78 -16.11 12.01
N PRO A 175 41.27 -15.90 13.23
CA PRO A 175 40.17 -16.70 13.73
C PRO A 175 39.02 -16.57 12.73
N SER A 176 38.53 -17.70 12.25
CA SER A 176 37.25 -17.75 11.54
C SER A 176 36.23 -17.09 12.44
N VAL A 177 35.79 -15.89 12.09
CA VAL A 177 34.51 -15.39 12.58
C VAL A 177 33.52 -16.34 11.93
N GLU A 178 33.01 -17.29 12.71
CA GLU A 178 31.81 -18.02 12.34
C GLU A 178 30.81 -16.93 11.93
N GLU A 179 30.33 -16.95 10.67
CA GLU A 179 29.15 -16.18 10.32
C GLU A 179 28.06 -16.69 11.26
N GLU A 180 27.81 -15.94 12.34
CA GLU A 180 26.72 -16.23 13.26
C GLU A 180 25.48 -16.35 12.40
N ALA A 181 24.93 -17.56 12.32
CA ALA A 181 23.71 -17.80 11.58
C ALA A 181 22.65 -16.83 12.09
N ILE A 182 22.24 -15.87 11.26
CA ILE A 182 21.24 -14.86 11.65
C ILE A 182 19.99 -15.60 12.13
N VAL A 183 19.76 -15.60 13.45
CA VAL A 183 18.63 -16.30 14.06
C VAL A 183 17.35 -15.54 13.75
N ARG A 184 16.56 -16.07 12.82
CA ARG A 184 15.29 -15.48 12.42
C ARG A 184 14.13 -16.12 13.16
N THR A 185 13.10 -15.34 13.47
CA THR A 185 11.82 -15.94 13.92
C THR A 185 11.24 -16.83 12.81
N PRO A 186 10.39 -17.82 13.14
CA PRO A 186 9.85 -18.73 12.12
C PRO A 186 9.15 -18.02 10.95
N ARG A 187 8.50 -16.88 11.20
CA ARG A 187 7.84 -16.10 10.15
C ARG A 187 8.84 -15.30 9.30
N GLU A 188 9.89 -14.76 9.90
CA GLU A 188 10.96 -14.10 9.12
C GLU A 188 11.68 -15.12 8.25
N GLN A 189 12.02 -16.28 8.81
CA GLN A 189 12.63 -17.38 8.07
C GLN A 189 11.76 -17.82 6.88
N ALA A 190 10.45 -18.01 7.10
CA ALA A 190 9.51 -18.35 6.04
C ALA A 190 9.48 -17.33 4.89
N LYS A 191 9.68 -16.03 5.15
CA LYS A 191 9.78 -15.01 4.09
C LYS A 191 11.04 -15.21 3.24
N HIS A 192 12.18 -15.42 3.88
CA HIS A 192 13.45 -15.65 3.18
C HIS A 192 13.42 -16.94 2.35
N ASP A 193 12.86 -18.02 2.90
CA ASP A 193 12.81 -19.33 2.24
C ASP A 193 11.76 -19.40 1.12
N SER A 194 10.84 -18.44 1.06
CA SER A 194 9.69 -18.49 0.16
C SER A 194 10.00 -18.28 -1.32
N ARG A 195 11.25 -17.96 -1.69
CA ARG A 195 11.60 -17.55 -3.06
C ARG A 195 10.69 -16.41 -3.54
N PHE A 196 10.75 -15.31 -2.80
CA PHE A 196 9.90 -14.12 -2.98
C PHE A 196 8.41 -14.45 -3.01
N LEU A 197 7.93 -15.12 -1.96
CA LEU A 197 6.52 -15.41 -1.67
C LEU A 197 5.88 -16.53 -2.50
N ARG A 198 6.64 -17.38 -3.20
CA ARG A 198 6.07 -18.53 -3.91
C ARG A 198 5.84 -19.73 -3.00
N GLU A 199 6.87 -20.12 -2.27
CA GLU A 199 6.89 -21.35 -1.47
C GLU A 199 6.70 -21.11 0.02
N PRO A 200 6.23 -22.12 0.79
CA PRO A 200 5.70 -23.41 0.33
C PRO A 200 4.25 -23.30 -0.20
N LEU A 201 3.73 -22.09 -0.41
CA LEU A 201 2.35 -21.87 -0.82
C LEU A 201 2.03 -22.54 -2.16
N ALA A 202 2.88 -22.36 -3.18
CA ALA A 202 2.68 -22.93 -4.51
C ALA A 202 2.58 -24.46 -4.48
N ALA A 203 3.54 -25.12 -3.82
CA ALA A 203 3.53 -26.57 -3.65
C ALA A 203 2.29 -27.04 -2.88
N GLU A 204 1.95 -26.36 -1.77
CA GLU A 204 0.83 -26.77 -0.95
C GLU A 204 -0.49 -26.56 -1.68
N LEU A 205 -0.69 -25.50 -2.46
CA LEU A 205 -1.95 -25.20 -3.18
C LEU A 205 -2.49 -26.37 -4.02
N GLN A 206 -1.61 -27.29 -4.43
CA GLN A 206 -1.93 -28.52 -5.18
C GLN A 206 -2.63 -29.62 -4.34
N THR A 207 -2.64 -29.52 -3.01
CA THR A 207 -3.30 -30.48 -2.11
C THR A 207 -4.58 -29.89 -1.49
N PRO A 208 -5.58 -30.70 -1.11
CA PRO A 208 -6.81 -30.20 -0.49
C PRO A 208 -6.66 -29.85 1.00
N ASP A 209 -5.49 -30.12 1.60
CA ASP A 209 -5.27 -30.08 3.04
C ASP A 209 -5.25 -28.66 3.62
N LYS A 210 -5.25 -28.54 4.95
CA LYS A 210 -4.97 -27.27 5.61
C LYS A 210 -3.57 -26.78 5.21
N LEU A 211 -3.43 -25.52 4.77
CA LEU A 211 -2.10 -24.94 4.59
C LEU A 211 -1.30 -24.98 5.91
N SER A 212 -0.01 -25.26 5.81
CA SER A 212 0.94 -25.12 6.91
C SER A 212 0.98 -23.65 7.39
N ARG A 213 1.53 -23.39 8.59
CA ARG A 213 1.67 -22.00 9.04
C ARG A 213 2.57 -21.15 8.14
N PRO A 214 3.73 -21.64 7.67
CA PRO A 214 4.51 -20.94 6.66
C PRO A 214 3.70 -20.59 5.40
N ALA A 215 3.03 -21.57 4.78
CA ALA A 215 2.20 -21.31 3.60
C ALA A 215 1.08 -20.30 3.87
N GLN A 216 0.44 -20.36 5.04
CA GLN A 216 -0.56 -19.35 5.42
C GLN A 216 0.04 -17.94 5.56
N TRP A 217 1.25 -17.79 6.11
CA TRP A 217 1.90 -16.48 6.18
C TRP A 217 2.22 -15.93 4.80
N ILE A 218 2.66 -16.79 3.87
CA ILE A 218 2.92 -16.43 2.47
C ILE A 218 1.61 -16.10 1.72
N ALA A 219 0.53 -16.83 1.97
CA ALA A 219 -0.80 -16.55 1.44
C ALA A 219 -1.29 -15.15 1.86
N GLU A 220 -0.92 -14.68 3.07
CA GLU A 220 -1.25 -13.31 3.48
C GLU A 220 -0.68 -12.26 2.50
N PHE A 221 0.48 -12.46 1.89
CA PHE A 221 1.03 -11.49 0.93
C PHE A 221 0.23 -11.45 -0.37
N HIS A 222 -0.42 -12.56 -0.74
CA HIS A 222 -1.32 -12.67 -1.89
C HIS A 222 -2.73 -12.15 -1.59
N GLY A 223 -2.93 -11.53 -0.43
CA GLY A 223 -4.21 -10.97 -0.02
C GLY A 223 -5.18 -12.01 0.58
N LEU A 224 -4.69 -13.21 0.90
CA LEU A 224 -5.49 -14.34 1.36
C LEU A 224 -5.34 -14.56 2.86
N TYR A 225 -6.46 -14.80 3.54
CA TYR A 225 -6.46 -15.37 4.88
C TYR A 225 -7.27 -16.66 4.86
N GLN A 226 -6.63 -17.77 5.22
CA GLN A 226 -7.35 -19.01 5.45
C GLN A 226 -8.25 -18.87 6.67
N GLN A 227 -9.53 -19.18 6.51
CA GLN A 227 -10.56 -19.13 7.53
C GLN A 227 -10.97 -20.55 7.90
N THR A 228 -11.37 -20.74 9.15
CA THR A 228 -11.93 -22.01 9.62
C THR A 228 -13.24 -21.68 10.31
N ARG A 229 -14.35 -22.22 9.82
CA ARG A 229 -15.63 -22.08 10.53
C ARG A 229 -15.52 -22.85 11.86
N PRO A 230 -15.80 -22.23 13.01
CA PRO A 230 -15.92 -22.96 14.27
C PRO A 230 -17.07 -23.97 14.15
N LYS A 231 -16.86 -25.22 14.61
CA LYS A 231 -17.87 -26.31 14.57
C LYS A 231 -19.17 -26.01 15.34
N VAL A 232 -19.24 -24.94 16.14
CA VAL A 232 -20.18 -24.82 17.27
C VAL A 232 -21.41 -23.96 16.98
N GLU A 233 -21.44 -23.16 15.90
CA GLU A 233 -22.53 -22.18 15.69
C GLU A 233 -23.26 -22.28 14.34
N ALA A 234 -22.93 -23.24 13.47
CA ALA A 234 -23.70 -23.48 12.25
C ALA A 234 -24.57 -24.73 12.41
N PRO A 235 -25.90 -24.70 12.14
CA PRO A 235 -26.63 -25.92 11.86
C PRO A 235 -25.91 -26.63 10.71
N ALA A 236 -25.82 -27.97 10.76
CA ALA A 236 -25.04 -28.81 9.85
C ALA A 236 -25.17 -28.35 8.38
N SER A 237 -24.28 -27.43 8.00
CA SER A 237 -24.24 -26.86 6.65
C SER A 237 -23.34 -27.77 5.83
N PRO A 238 -23.68 -28.05 4.55
CA PRO A 238 -22.78 -28.77 3.67
C PRO A 238 -21.41 -28.05 3.65
N GLY A 239 -20.35 -28.69 4.15
CA GLY A 239 -19.01 -28.10 4.23
C GLY A 239 -18.46 -27.79 5.64
N ALA A 240 -19.12 -28.23 6.72
CA ALA A 240 -18.51 -28.22 8.06
C ALA A 240 -17.12 -28.92 8.03
N GLY A 241 -16.05 -28.17 8.31
CA GLY A 241 -14.66 -28.65 8.23
C GLY A 241 -13.89 -28.28 6.96
N ARG A 242 -14.52 -27.64 5.95
CA ARG A 242 -13.81 -27.11 4.79
C ARG A 242 -13.05 -25.83 5.14
N HIS A 243 -11.81 -25.75 4.65
CA HIS A 243 -11.01 -24.54 4.73
C HIS A 243 -11.42 -23.58 3.61
N THR A 244 -11.96 -22.42 4.00
CA THR A 244 -12.28 -21.32 3.09
C THR A 244 -11.24 -20.22 3.21
N PHE A 245 -11.30 -19.24 2.32
CA PHE A 245 -10.41 -18.10 2.31
C PHE A 245 -11.22 -16.80 2.28
N MET A 246 -10.72 -15.81 3.00
CA MET A 246 -11.05 -14.42 2.71
C MET A 246 -9.98 -13.87 1.79
N LEU A 247 -10.40 -13.21 0.71
CA LEU A 247 -9.53 -12.43 -0.14
C LEU A 247 -9.82 -10.95 0.04
N ARG A 248 -8.78 -10.13 -0.08
CA ARG A 248 -8.87 -8.67 0.01
C ARG A 248 -8.30 -8.01 -1.23
N VAL A 249 -9.08 -7.11 -1.82
CA VAL A 249 -8.69 -6.34 -3.01
C VAL A 249 -8.18 -4.97 -2.60
N LYS A 250 -7.10 -4.51 -3.25
CA LYS A 250 -6.59 -3.13 -3.13
C LYS A 250 -7.37 -2.22 -4.09
N ALA A 251 -7.77 -1.06 -3.59
CA ALA A 251 -8.39 0.02 -4.33
C ALA A 251 -7.84 1.34 -3.76
N PRO A 252 -6.77 1.92 -4.34
CA PRO A 252 -6.11 3.10 -3.79
C PRO A 252 -7.08 4.28 -3.72
N GLY A 253 -7.25 4.86 -2.52
CA GLY A 253 -8.25 5.90 -2.28
C GLY A 253 -9.70 5.43 -2.47
N GLY A 254 -9.94 4.12 -2.41
CA GLY A 254 -11.25 3.51 -2.63
C GLY A 254 -11.79 3.63 -4.05
N LYS A 255 -10.97 4.06 -5.02
CA LYS A 255 -11.42 4.33 -6.40
C LYS A 255 -11.65 3.03 -7.16
N LEU A 256 -12.86 2.87 -7.69
CA LEU A 256 -13.24 1.79 -8.60
C LEU A 256 -14.12 2.35 -9.73
N THR A 257 -14.07 1.70 -10.89
CA THR A 257 -15.10 1.90 -11.92
C THR A 257 -16.37 1.13 -11.55
N ALA A 258 -17.52 1.53 -12.10
CA ALA A 258 -18.76 0.77 -11.95
C ALA A 258 -18.59 -0.69 -12.41
N GLY A 259 -17.90 -0.93 -13.52
CA GLY A 259 -17.62 -2.27 -14.05
C GLY A 259 -16.75 -3.12 -13.11
N GLN A 260 -15.71 -2.53 -12.51
CA GLN A 260 -14.89 -3.19 -11.50
C GLN A 260 -15.72 -3.58 -10.26
N PHE A 261 -16.55 -2.65 -9.76
CA PHE A 261 -17.39 -2.92 -8.59
C PHE A 261 -18.45 -3.99 -8.87
N LEU A 262 -19.10 -3.94 -10.03
CA LEU A 262 -20.04 -4.97 -10.48
C LEU A 262 -19.39 -6.35 -10.60
N ALA A 263 -18.16 -6.43 -11.11
CA ALA A 263 -17.42 -7.68 -11.17
C ALA A 263 -17.12 -8.24 -9.77
N LEU A 264 -16.76 -7.39 -8.81
CA LEU A 264 -16.56 -7.81 -7.42
C LEU A 264 -17.85 -8.30 -6.75
N LEU A 265 -19.00 -7.66 -7.02
CA LEU A 265 -20.30 -8.13 -6.54
C LEU A 265 -20.62 -9.51 -7.12
N GLN A 266 -20.40 -9.69 -8.42
CA GLN A 266 -20.62 -10.97 -9.09
C GLN A 266 -19.71 -12.08 -8.52
N LEU A 267 -18.42 -11.80 -8.31
CA LEU A 267 -17.50 -12.75 -7.68
C LEU A 267 -17.91 -13.12 -6.26
N ALA A 268 -18.42 -12.15 -5.49
CA ALA A 268 -18.90 -12.40 -4.13
C ALA A 268 -20.16 -13.29 -4.09
N GLU A 269 -20.99 -13.24 -5.14
CA GLU A 269 -22.18 -14.08 -5.29
C GLU A 269 -21.85 -15.49 -5.79
N GLU A 270 -20.91 -15.59 -6.74
CA GLU A 270 -20.54 -16.86 -7.36
C GLU A 270 -19.64 -17.72 -6.46
N TYR A 271 -18.71 -17.09 -5.72
CA TYR A 271 -17.70 -17.82 -4.93
C TYR A 271 -17.70 -17.49 -3.45
N GLY A 272 -18.36 -16.41 -3.02
CA GLY A 272 -18.40 -15.98 -1.64
C GLY A 272 -19.57 -16.58 -0.85
N GLU A 273 -19.51 -16.46 0.48
CA GLU A 273 -20.54 -16.98 1.39
C GLU A 273 -21.32 -15.87 2.11
N ALA A 274 -20.87 -14.62 2.05
CA ALA A 274 -21.37 -13.52 2.89
C ALA A 274 -21.44 -12.17 2.17
N GLY A 275 -21.63 -12.21 0.85
CA GLY A 275 -21.62 -11.03 -0.01
C GLY A 275 -20.28 -10.27 0.05
N LEU A 276 -20.33 -9.00 -0.33
CA LEU A 276 -19.17 -8.13 -0.41
C LEU A 276 -19.01 -7.32 0.88
N ARG A 277 -17.77 -7.12 1.33
CA ARG A 277 -17.48 -6.35 2.55
C ARG A 277 -16.54 -5.18 2.26
N LEU A 278 -17.09 -3.96 2.32
CA LEU A 278 -16.32 -2.72 2.29
C LEU A 278 -15.53 -2.56 3.58
N THR A 279 -14.30 -2.06 3.52
CA THR A 279 -13.40 -2.06 4.67
C THR A 279 -13.08 -0.66 5.15
N ALA A 280 -12.65 -0.55 6.42
CA ALA A 280 -12.25 0.72 7.02
C ALA A 280 -10.98 1.34 6.38
N ARG A 281 -10.38 0.67 5.40
CA ARG A 281 -9.24 1.13 4.60
C ARG A 281 -9.58 1.22 3.11
N GLN A 282 -10.85 1.41 2.78
CA GLN A 282 -11.31 1.60 1.40
C GLN A 282 -11.03 0.44 0.43
N GLY A 283 -10.69 -0.75 0.94
CA GLY A 283 -10.61 -1.98 0.14
C GLY A 283 -11.90 -2.79 0.24
N VAL A 284 -11.94 -3.91 -0.50
CA VAL A 284 -13.03 -4.88 -0.53
C VAL A 284 -12.56 -6.22 0.03
N GLN A 285 -13.44 -6.94 0.74
CA GLN A 285 -13.24 -8.34 1.11
C GLN A 285 -14.36 -9.21 0.55
N ILE A 286 -14.00 -10.40 0.10
CA ILE A 286 -14.93 -11.50 -0.19
C ILE A 286 -14.55 -12.63 0.77
N HIS A 287 -15.55 -13.19 1.44
CA HIS A 287 -15.36 -14.22 2.46
C HIS A 287 -15.91 -15.56 1.98
N GLY A 288 -15.28 -16.65 2.40
CA GLY A 288 -15.84 -17.99 2.19
C GLY A 288 -15.42 -18.65 0.88
N VAL A 289 -14.46 -18.09 0.15
CA VAL A 289 -14.01 -18.66 -1.13
C VAL A 289 -13.33 -19.99 -0.90
N ALA A 290 -13.76 -21.02 -1.62
CA ALA A 290 -13.15 -22.34 -1.53
C ALA A 290 -11.75 -22.33 -2.15
N ARG A 291 -10.87 -23.20 -1.64
CA ARG A 291 -9.49 -23.30 -2.12
C ARG A 291 -9.40 -23.50 -3.63
N GLY A 292 -10.19 -24.43 -4.18
CA GLY A 292 -10.17 -24.78 -5.60
C GLY A 292 -10.55 -23.63 -6.52
N ASP A 293 -11.29 -22.64 -6.00
CA ASP A 293 -11.75 -21.48 -6.76
C ASP A 293 -10.79 -20.28 -6.66
N LEU A 294 -9.76 -20.35 -5.82
CA LEU A 294 -8.85 -19.21 -5.57
C LEU A 294 -8.21 -18.70 -6.87
N LYS A 295 -7.69 -19.60 -7.70
CA LYS A 295 -7.03 -19.23 -8.96
C LYS A 295 -8.01 -18.53 -9.91
N ALA A 296 -9.19 -19.12 -10.12
CA ALA A 296 -10.23 -18.54 -10.97
C ALA A 296 -10.69 -17.16 -10.48
N VAL A 297 -10.88 -17.00 -9.17
CA VAL A 297 -11.31 -15.72 -8.57
C VAL A 297 -10.22 -14.66 -8.71
N LEU A 298 -8.96 -15.00 -8.43
CA LEU A 298 -7.84 -14.07 -8.51
C LEU A 298 -7.51 -13.67 -9.96
N GLN A 299 -7.58 -14.60 -10.91
CA GLN A 299 -7.50 -14.31 -12.34
C GLN A 299 -8.58 -13.28 -12.75
N ARG A 300 -9.85 -13.54 -12.41
CA ARG A 300 -10.96 -12.64 -12.76
C ARG A 300 -10.88 -11.26 -12.10
N ILE A 301 -10.22 -11.16 -10.94
CA ILE A 301 -9.87 -9.86 -10.32
C ILE A 301 -8.81 -9.16 -11.18
N SER A 302 -7.76 -9.89 -11.59
CA SER A 302 -6.68 -9.38 -12.45
C SER A 302 -7.18 -8.90 -13.81
N ASP A 303 -8.10 -9.65 -14.46
CA ASP A 303 -8.72 -9.29 -15.74
C ASP A 303 -9.45 -7.94 -15.71
N ARG A 304 -9.78 -7.45 -14.50
CA ARG A 304 -10.42 -6.14 -14.27
C ARG A 304 -9.43 -5.06 -13.82
N LEU A 305 -8.13 -5.31 -13.97
CA LEU A 305 -7.03 -4.44 -13.54
C LEU A 305 -7.08 -4.14 -12.03
N LEU A 306 -7.50 -5.14 -11.26
CA LEU A 306 -7.48 -5.11 -9.80
C LEU A 306 -6.45 -6.12 -9.28
N THR A 307 -6.02 -5.97 -8.03
CA THR A 307 -5.08 -6.91 -7.43
C THR A 307 -5.36 -7.13 -5.95
N THR A 308 -5.04 -8.34 -5.47
CA THR A 308 -4.99 -8.67 -4.05
C THR A 308 -3.55 -8.68 -3.51
N PHE A 309 -2.54 -8.51 -4.37
CA PHE A 309 -1.14 -8.59 -3.98
C PHE A 309 -0.75 -7.44 -3.05
N GLY A 310 -0.14 -7.77 -1.92
CA GLY A 310 0.16 -6.85 -0.84
C GLY A 310 -1.07 -6.25 -0.14
N ALA A 311 -2.29 -6.75 -0.38
CA ALA A 311 -3.48 -6.29 0.36
C ALA A 311 -3.42 -6.68 1.85
N CYS A 312 -2.69 -7.77 2.12
CA CYS A 312 -2.43 -8.34 3.43
C CYS A 312 -0.90 -8.52 3.62
N GLY A 313 -0.43 -9.41 4.50
CA GLY A 313 1.01 -9.63 4.68
C GLY A 313 1.76 -8.49 5.38
N ASP A 314 3.10 -8.59 5.38
CA ASP A 314 4.02 -7.61 5.96
C ASP A 314 4.57 -6.70 4.84
N THR A 315 3.66 -5.92 4.25
CA THR A 315 3.86 -4.98 3.14
C THR A 315 3.03 -3.70 3.36
N CYS A 316 3.11 -2.75 2.42
CA CYS A 316 2.22 -1.61 2.36
C CYS A 316 0.78 -2.03 2.00
N ARG A 317 -0.15 -1.79 2.92
CA ARG A 317 -1.59 -2.08 2.77
C ARG A 317 -2.25 -1.12 1.80
N ASN A 318 -3.56 -1.30 1.57
CA ASN A 318 -4.35 -0.36 0.77
C ASN A 318 -4.15 1.09 1.28
N LEU A 319 -3.84 1.98 0.35
CA LEU A 319 -3.61 3.38 0.61
C LEU A 319 -4.97 4.08 0.76
N VAL A 320 -5.12 4.81 1.86
CA VAL A 320 -6.37 5.49 2.22
C VAL A 320 -6.29 6.96 1.83
N CYS A 321 -7.29 7.48 1.13
CA CYS A 321 -7.38 8.88 0.69
C CYS A 321 -8.83 9.35 0.84
N CYS A 322 -9.06 10.66 1.06
CA CYS A 322 -10.40 11.24 1.09
C CYS A 322 -11.21 10.79 -0.14
N PRO A 323 -12.42 10.21 0.03
CA PRO A 323 -13.19 9.64 -1.07
C PRO A 323 -14.01 10.69 -1.83
N ALA A 324 -14.09 11.94 -1.36
CA ALA A 324 -14.96 12.95 -1.94
C ALA A 324 -14.71 13.14 -3.44
N ILE A 325 -15.80 13.28 -4.19
CA ILE A 325 -15.80 13.44 -5.65
C ILE A 325 -16.15 14.90 -5.94
N GLY A 326 -15.18 15.67 -6.44
CA GLY A 326 -15.39 17.02 -6.94
C GLY A 326 -14.44 17.28 -8.10
N LYS A 327 -14.96 17.54 -9.31
CA LYS A 327 -14.10 17.68 -10.50
C LYS A 327 -13.28 18.96 -10.49
N GLN A 328 -13.74 19.97 -9.76
CA GLN A 328 -13.04 21.25 -9.59
C GLN A 328 -12.10 21.26 -8.37
N ASP A 329 -12.12 20.21 -7.55
CA ASP A 329 -11.26 20.10 -6.37
C ASP A 329 -9.86 19.60 -6.76
N ARG A 330 -8.99 20.55 -7.11
CA ARG A 330 -7.61 20.28 -7.52
C ARG A 330 -6.82 19.55 -6.43
N VAL A 331 -7.05 19.89 -5.16
CA VAL A 331 -6.32 19.31 -4.02
C VAL A 331 -6.66 17.83 -3.88
N ARG A 332 -7.95 17.48 -3.79
CA ARG A 332 -8.37 16.07 -3.69
C ARG A 332 -8.03 15.28 -4.95
N GLY A 333 -8.07 15.91 -6.12
CA GLY A 333 -7.56 15.33 -7.37
C GLY A 333 -6.08 14.94 -7.28
N ARG A 334 -5.23 15.86 -6.82
CA ARG A 334 -3.79 15.60 -6.61
C ARG A 334 -3.51 14.56 -5.54
N LEU A 335 -4.27 14.55 -4.44
CA LEU A 335 -4.17 13.50 -3.42
C LEU A 335 -4.46 12.10 -4.00
N GLN A 336 -5.46 12.00 -4.87
CA GLN A 336 -5.74 10.73 -5.55
C GLN A 336 -4.62 10.32 -6.52
N THR A 337 -4.00 11.27 -7.22
CA THR A 337 -2.84 11.00 -8.07
C THR A 337 -1.67 10.48 -7.24
N LEU A 338 -1.33 11.15 -6.14
CA LEU A 338 -0.29 10.71 -5.20
C LEU A 338 -0.61 9.34 -4.60
N ALA A 339 -1.88 9.06 -4.28
CA ALA A 339 -2.31 7.74 -3.83
C ALA A 339 -2.02 6.63 -4.85
N ASN A 340 -2.23 6.91 -6.14
CA ASN A 340 -1.95 5.95 -7.21
C ASN A 340 -0.44 5.77 -7.42
N GLU A 341 0.34 6.86 -7.39
CA GLU A 341 1.79 6.84 -7.49
C GLU A 341 2.42 6.04 -6.34
N LEU A 342 2.11 6.38 -5.09
CA LEU A 342 2.58 5.64 -3.92
C LEU A 342 2.19 4.16 -3.96
N THR A 343 0.99 3.83 -4.44
CA THR A 343 0.54 2.44 -4.56
C THR A 343 1.35 1.67 -5.60
N ARG A 344 1.71 2.29 -6.73
CA ARG A 344 2.56 1.70 -7.77
C ARG A 344 4.00 1.55 -7.27
N SER A 345 4.57 2.62 -6.70
CA SER A 345 5.96 2.61 -6.22
C SER A 345 6.18 1.60 -5.08
N LEU A 346 5.17 1.39 -4.22
CA LEU A 346 5.27 0.46 -3.08
C LEU A 346 4.60 -0.90 -3.35
N ALA A 347 4.24 -1.21 -4.60
CA ALA A 347 3.77 -2.54 -4.96
C ALA A 347 4.94 -3.54 -4.81
N PRO A 348 4.71 -4.75 -4.29
CA PRO A 348 5.72 -5.80 -4.39
C PRO A 348 6.07 -6.03 -5.87
N GLN A 349 7.35 -6.16 -6.15
CA GLN A 349 7.90 -6.24 -7.52
C GLN A 349 8.18 -7.68 -7.95
N SER A 350 8.12 -8.63 -7.03
CA SER A 350 8.21 -10.05 -7.33
C SER A 350 7.08 -10.53 -8.27
N GLY A 351 7.44 -11.42 -9.19
CA GLY A 351 6.51 -12.05 -10.14
C GLY A 351 5.56 -13.06 -9.50
N ALA A 352 5.75 -13.40 -8.22
CA ALA A 352 5.05 -14.48 -7.53
C ALA A 352 3.51 -14.41 -7.64
N TYR A 353 2.91 -13.22 -7.72
CA TYR A 353 1.48 -13.11 -7.92
C TYR A 353 1.03 -13.64 -9.28
N PHE A 354 1.76 -13.32 -10.35
CA PHE A 354 1.44 -13.79 -11.69
C PHE A 354 1.71 -15.28 -11.80
N ASP A 355 2.87 -15.74 -11.36
CA ASP A 355 3.27 -17.15 -11.39
C ASP A 355 2.26 -18.10 -10.73
N LEU A 356 1.64 -17.68 -9.61
CA LEU A 356 0.73 -18.55 -8.86
C LEU A 356 -0.71 -18.48 -9.36
N TRP A 357 -1.16 -17.31 -9.84
CA TRP A 357 -2.58 -17.04 -9.99
C TRP A 357 -3.01 -16.73 -11.43
N ILE A 358 -2.09 -16.37 -12.31
CA ILE A 358 -2.39 -15.88 -13.65
C ILE A 358 -1.89 -16.87 -14.71
N ASP A 359 -2.78 -17.32 -15.60
CA ASP A 359 -2.46 -18.33 -16.63
C ASP A 359 -1.86 -17.73 -17.91
N ASP A 360 -2.10 -16.44 -18.19
CA ASP A 360 -1.50 -15.74 -19.33
C ASP A 360 -0.09 -15.26 -18.97
N ASP A 361 0.89 -15.95 -19.55
CA ASP A 361 2.34 -15.90 -19.34
C ASP A 361 2.97 -14.57 -19.85
N PRO A 362 3.40 -13.61 -19.01
CA PRO A 362 4.66 -12.94 -19.28
C PRO A 362 5.76 -13.90 -18.84
N GLU A 363 6.68 -14.24 -19.74
CA GLU A 363 7.79 -15.15 -19.43
C GLU A 363 8.36 -14.87 -18.03
N PRO A 364 8.65 -15.92 -17.22
CA PRO A 364 9.20 -15.73 -15.89
C PRO A 364 10.48 -14.90 -15.99
N VAL A 365 10.46 -13.70 -15.43
CA VAL A 365 11.62 -12.81 -15.37
C VAL A 365 12.66 -13.48 -14.47
N ILE A 366 13.67 -14.12 -15.08
CA ILE A 366 14.79 -14.73 -14.37
C ILE A 366 15.64 -13.58 -13.78
N GLY A 367 15.71 -13.48 -12.45
CA GLY A 367 16.51 -12.47 -11.74
C GLY A 367 15.71 -11.54 -10.83
N GLU A 368 14.73 -12.06 -10.09
CA GLU A 368 13.85 -11.25 -9.24
C GLU A 368 14.59 -10.38 -8.21
N THR A 369 14.24 -9.10 -8.17
CA THR A 369 14.66 -8.18 -7.13
C THR A 369 13.43 -7.53 -6.50
N GLU A 370 13.44 -7.44 -5.16
CA GLU A 370 12.51 -6.58 -4.42
C GLU A 370 13.29 -5.34 -3.98
N SER A 371 13.35 -4.31 -4.83
CA SER A 371 14.22 -3.14 -4.59
C SER A 371 13.91 -2.41 -3.28
N ILE A 372 12.63 -2.29 -2.94
CA ILE A 372 12.17 -1.61 -1.71
C ILE A 372 12.04 -2.59 -0.55
N TYR A 373 11.52 -3.79 -0.77
CA TYR A 373 11.18 -4.70 0.32
C TYR A 373 12.32 -5.64 0.72
N GLY A 374 13.21 -5.97 -0.22
CA GLY A 374 14.20 -7.03 -0.06
C GLY A 374 13.56 -8.42 0.20
N PRO A 375 14.38 -9.45 0.39
CA PRO A 375 13.91 -10.83 0.62
C PRO A 375 13.12 -10.98 1.93
N GLY A 376 13.37 -10.11 2.91
CA GLY A 376 12.70 -10.13 4.20
C GLY A 376 11.39 -9.33 4.26
N TYR A 377 11.02 -8.60 3.21
CA TYR A 377 9.89 -7.65 3.23
C TYR A 377 9.89 -6.73 4.47
N LEU A 378 8.75 -6.14 4.85
CA LEU A 378 8.69 -5.36 6.10
C LEU A 378 8.62 -6.27 7.34
N PRO A 379 9.01 -5.77 8.53
CA PRO A 379 8.79 -6.48 9.79
C PRO A 379 7.28 -6.70 10.07
N ARG A 380 6.45 -5.74 9.67
CA ARG A 380 5.00 -5.80 9.85
C ARG A 380 4.27 -4.94 8.80
N LYS A 381 2.96 -5.13 8.71
CA LYS A 381 2.06 -4.29 7.89
C LYS A 381 2.32 -2.78 8.09
N LEU A 382 2.34 -2.05 6.99
CA LEU A 382 2.49 -0.61 6.95
C LEU A 382 1.24 0.03 6.31
N LYS A 383 0.76 1.12 6.89
CA LYS A 383 -0.48 1.81 6.52
C LYS A 383 -0.21 3.26 6.19
N ILE A 384 -0.68 3.70 5.03
CA ILE A 384 -0.55 5.09 4.59
C ILE A 384 -1.95 5.71 4.46
N GLY A 385 -2.08 6.98 4.88
CA GLY A 385 -3.30 7.79 4.77
C GLY A 385 -3.00 9.18 4.22
N LEU A 386 -3.86 9.70 3.34
CA LEU A 386 -3.79 11.04 2.75
C LEU A 386 -5.06 11.82 3.07
N ALA A 387 -4.92 13.00 3.66
CA ALA A 387 -6.03 13.87 4.02
C ALA A 387 -5.92 15.24 3.33
N PRO A 388 -7.03 15.83 2.84
CA PRO A 388 -7.07 17.22 2.43
C PRO A 388 -6.99 18.16 3.66
N PRO A 389 -6.72 19.46 3.47
CA PRO A 389 -6.48 20.41 4.56
C PRO A 389 -7.69 20.62 5.50
N ASP A 390 -8.88 20.30 5.02
CA ASP A 390 -10.20 20.64 5.55
C ASP A 390 -11.01 19.41 6.03
N ASP A 391 -10.50 18.18 5.87
CA ASP A 391 -11.27 16.97 6.20
C ASP A 391 -10.38 15.79 6.64
N ASN A 392 -10.68 15.25 7.83
CA ASN A 392 -10.01 14.08 8.42
C ASN A 392 -10.86 12.79 8.36
N CYS A 393 -11.67 12.62 7.31
CA CYS A 393 -12.45 11.40 7.07
C CYS A 393 -11.59 10.13 7.04
N VAL A 394 -10.29 10.24 6.75
CA VAL A 394 -9.36 9.10 6.70
C VAL A 394 -8.87 8.65 8.08
N ASP A 395 -9.13 9.40 9.15
CA ASP A 395 -8.59 9.15 10.49
C ASP A 395 -7.05 9.07 10.46
N LEU A 396 -6.43 10.16 9.98
CA LEU A 396 -5.07 10.23 9.46
C LEU A 396 -4.04 9.68 10.44
N ARG A 397 -4.10 10.11 11.71
CA ARG A 397 -3.11 9.75 12.74
C ARG A 397 -3.19 8.28 13.19
N THR A 398 -4.13 7.48 12.68
CA THR A 398 -4.17 6.03 12.94
C THR A 398 -3.28 5.20 12.00
N HIS A 399 -2.65 5.85 11.02
CA HIS A 399 -1.79 5.27 10.00
C HIS A 399 -0.32 5.26 10.42
N ASP A 400 0.47 4.32 9.89
CA ASP A 400 1.92 4.32 10.12
C ASP A 400 2.55 5.58 9.51
N ILE A 401 2.07 6.03 8.34
CA ILE A 401 2.43 7.31 7.72
C ILE A 401 1.15 8.06 7.33
N GLY A 402 1.06 9.34 7.69
CA GLY A 402 -0.04 10.23 7.34
C GLY A 402 0.48 11.49 6.65
N LEU A 403 -0.12 11.87 5.52
CA LEU A 403 0.13 13.15 4.85
C LEU A 403 -1.14 14.00 4.89
N LEU A 404 -1.08 15.12 5.60
CA LEU A 404 -2.11 16.16 5.55
C LEU A 404 -1.69 17.21 4.53
N ALA A 405 -2.48 17.40 3.48
CA ALA A 405 -2.22 18.45 2.51
C ALA A 405 -2.22 19.84 3.15
N ILE A 406 -1.32 20.70 2.66
CA ILE A 406 -1.28 22.12 2.95
C ILE A 406 -1.73 22.82 1.66
N GLY A 407 -2.94 23.40 1.70
CA GLY A 407 -3.50 24.11 0.55
C GLY A 407 -2.76 25.43 0.25
N SER A 408 -2.77 25.84 -1.01
CA SER A 408 -2.31 27.16 -1.43
C SER A 408 -3.20 27.70 -2.56
N PRO A 409 -3.87 28.85 -2.38
CA PRO A 409 -4.65 29.50 -3.43
C PRO A 409 -3.80 29.92 -4.63
N ASP A 410 -2.53 30.26 -4.38
CA ASP A 410 -1.62 30.81 -5.40
C ASP A 410 -0.89 29.73 -6.21
N ALA A 411 -0.91 28.48 -5.72
CA ALA A 411 -0.30 27.35 -6.42
C ALA A 411 -1.21 26.85 -7.54
N ALA A 412 -0.67 26.63 -8.74
CA ALA A 412 -1.43 26.06 -9.86
C ALA A 412 -2.08 24.71 -9.51
N SER A 413 -1.42 23.90 -8.68
CA SER A 413 -1.88 22.61 -8.16
C SER A 413 -2.89 22.72 -7.00
N GLY A 414 -3.05 23.90 -6.39
CA GLY A 414 -3.79 24.10 -5.15
C GLY A 414 -3.04 23.62 -3.89
N LEU A 415 -1.80 23.14 -4.01
CA LEU A 415 -1.01 22.55 -2.91
C LEU A 415 0.33 23.29 -2.72
N ALA A 416 0.62 23.69 -1.48
CA ALA A 416 1.96 24.12 -1.07
C ALA A 416 2.86 22.94 -0.68
N GLY A 417 2.27 21.84 -0.21
CA GLY A 417 3.01 20.71 0.33
C GLY A 417 2.18 19.89 1.31
N PHE A 418 2.86 19.26 2.27
CA PHE A 418 2.25 18.35 3.23
C PHE A 418 2.80 18.54 4.64
N GLN A 419 1.94 18.35 5.64
CA GLN A 419 2.34 18.03 7.00
C GLN A 419 2.46 16.49 7.09
N LEU A 420 3.67 16.01 7.42
CA LEU A 420 3.99 14.60 7.61
C LEU A 420 3.74 14.18 9.05
N TYR A 421 3.06 13.05 9.22
CA TYR A 421 2.89 12.32 10.47
C TYR A 421 3.45 10.90 10.32
N ALA A 422 4.07 10.35 11.37
CA ALA A 422 4.54 8.96 11.37
C ALA A 422 4.32 8.26 12.72
N GLY A 423 4.25 6.94 12.70
CA GLY A 423 4.18 6.11 13.90
C GLY A 423 2.79 5.94 14.50
N GLY A 424 1.73 5.90 13.69
CA GLY A 424 0.37 5.60 14.19
C GLY A 424 0.02 4.11 14.17
N GLY A 425 -0.87 3.70 15.09
CA GLY A 425 -1.46 2.38 15.07
C GLY A 425 -2.16 1.99 16.36
N LEU A 426 -3.40 1.52 16.22
CA LEU A 426 -4.29 1.26 17.36
C LEU A 426 -4.18 -0.13 18.00
N GLY A 427 -3.58 -1.11 17.31
CA GLY A 427 -3.53 -2.49 17.82
C GLY A 427 -2.54 -2.65 18.98
N PHE A 428 -2.95 -3.30 20.06
CA PHE A 428 -2.14 -3.58 21.23
C PHE A 428 -2.53 -4.93 21.84
N SER A 429 -1.78 -5.40 22.84
CA SER A 429 -2.07 -6.62 23.61
C SER A 429 -2.21 -6.24 25.08
N PRO A 430 -3.41 -6.31 25.68
CA PRO A 430 -3.65 -5.88 27.06
C PRO A 430 -2.75 -6.56 28.10
N SER A 431 -2.31 -7.79 27.83
CA SER A 431 -1.43 -8.56 28.72
C SER A 431 0.06 -8.25 28.56
N HIS A 432 0.43 -7.30 27.71
CA HIS A 432 1.82 -6.95 27.36
C HIS A 432 1.97 -5.43 27.39
N ALA A 433 2.48 -4.91 28.51
CA ALA A 433 2.56 -3.48 28.81
C ALA A 433 3.44 -2.71 27.81
N GLU A 434 4.40 -3.39 27.18
CA GLU A 434 5.25 -2.85 26.12
C GLU A 434 4.49 -2.60 24.81
N THR A 435 3.21 -2.98 24.73
CA THR A 435 2.35 -2.74 23.58
C THR A 435 1.24 -1.74 23.90
N PHE A 436 1.18 -0.64 23.16
CA PHE A 436 0.20 0.43 23.40
C PHE A 436 -0.32 1.00 22.07
N PRO A 437 -1.58 1.48 22.00
CA PRO A 437 -2.06 2.26 20.86
C PRO A 437 -1.32 3.61 20.79
N GLN A 438 -1.05 4.10 19.58
CA GLN A 438 -0.41 5.40 19.37
C GLN A 438 -1.05 6.13 18.20
N LEU A 439 -1.25 7.43 18.34
CA LEU A 439 -1.53 8.34 17.22
C LEU A 439 -0.21 8.80 16.62
N ALA A 440 -0.14 8.86 15.30
CA ALA A 440 1.05 9.29 14.57
C ALA A 440 1.52 10.65 15.07
N LEU A 441 2.82 10.78 15.30
CA LEU A 441 3.48 12.00 15.75
C LEU A 441 3.70 12.91 14.54
N PRO A 442 3.54 14.24 14.68
CA PRO A 442 3.94 15.18 13.66
C PRO A 442 5.47 15.12 13.48
N ILE A 443 5.94 14.92 12.26
CA ILE A 443 7.37 14.74 11.96
C ILE A 443 7.96 15.96 11.29
N ALA A 444 7.39 16.41 10.17
CA ALA A 444 7.96 17.46 9.35
C ALA A 444 6.92 18.13 8.47
N ARG A 445 7.29 19.24 7.85
CA ARG A 445 6.64 19.70 6.62
C ARG A 445 7.44 19.23 5.41
N LEU A 446 6.73 18.94 4.32
CA LEU A 446 7.30 18.50 3.05
C LEU A 446 6.79 19.42 1.94
N GLY A 447 7.64 19.76 0.98
CA GLY A 447 7.21 20.24 -0.33
C GLY A 447 6.47 19.15 -1.12
N VAL A 448 5.77 19.54 -2.18
CA VAL A 448 4.97 18.60 -2.99
C VAL A 448 5.83 17.46 -3.55
N GLU A 449 6.98 17.80 -4.15
CA GLU A 449 7.89 16.82 -4.76
C GLU A 449 8.62 15.93 -3.73
N GLN A 450 8.65 16.35 -2.46
CA GLN A 450 9.28 15.58 -1.39
C GLN A 450 8.36 14.48 -0.84
N ALA A 451 7.06 14.50 -1.14
CA ALA A 451 6.09 13.58 -0.54
C ALA A 451 6.37 12.10 -0.85
N LEU A 452 6.54 11.76 -2.14
CA LEU A 452 6.84 10.40 -2.57
C LEU A 452 8.17 9.87 -2.01
N PRO A 453 9.32 10.55 -2.19
CA PRO A 453 10.59 10.06 -1.68
C PRO A 453 10.62 10.00 -0.15
N ALA A 454 9.95 10.92 0.56
CA ALA A 454 9.85 10.87 2.02
C ALA A 454 9.09 9.63 2.51
N VAL A 455 8.00 9.26 1.84
CA VAL A 455 7.24 8.05 2.19
C VAL A 455 8.07 6.80 1.91
N ILE A 456 8.74 6.72 0.76
CA ILE A 456 9.64 5.60 0.43
C ILE A 456 10.77 5.51 1.49
N GLY A 457 11.40 6.63 1.83
CA GLY A 457 12.44 6.68 2.83
C GLY A 457 11.99 6.16 4.20
N LEU A 458 10.81 6.55 4.68
CA LEU A 458 10.24 6.00 5.92
C LEU A 458 9.92 4.50 5.83
N VAL A 459 9.47 4.01 4.68
CA VAL A 459 9.23 2.57 4.45
C VAL A 459 10.54 1.79 4.56
N GLU A 460 11.61 2.27 3.95
CA GLU A 460 12.94 1.66 3.99
C GLU A 460 13.54 1.74 5.40
N MET A 461 13.44 2.89 6.08
CA MET A 461 13.90 3.01 7.48
C MET A 461 13.16 2.02 8.40
N ALA A 462 11.83 1.87 8.23
CA ALA A 462 11.07 0.89 9.00
C ALA A 462 11.38 -0.57 8.60
N ARG A 463 11.79 -0.82 7.35
CA ARG A 463 12.28 -2.13 6.90
C ARG A 463 13.59 -2.48 7.60
N ASP A 464 14.50 -1.52 7.68
CA ASP A 464 15.88 -1.73 8.14
C ASP A 464 15.99 -1.73 9.66
N GLN A 465 15.23 -0.87 10.34
CA GLN A 465 15.37 -0.62 11.78
C GLN A 465 14.19 -1.13 12.61
N GLY A 466 13.12 -1.62 11.97
CA GLY A 466 11.97 -2.14 12.70
C GLY A 466 12.24 -3.51 13.33
N ASP A 467 11.69 -3.73 14.52
CA ASP A 467 11.84 -4.97 15.29
C ASP A 467 11.34 -6.20 14.52
N ARG A 468 12.23 -7.19 14.31
CA ARG A 468 11.95 -8.47 13.64
C ARG A 468 11.95 -9.66 14.59
N GLU A 469 12.31 -9.44 15.85
CA GLU A 469 12.38 -10.46 16.91
C GLU A 469 11.05 -10.57 17.64
N ASN A 470 10.49 -9.42 18.08
CA ASN A 470 9.20 -9.35 18.73
C ASN A 470 8.13 -8.78 17.78
N ARG A 471 7.39 -9.69 17.15
CA ARG A 471 6.28 -9.34 16.24
C ARG A 471 5.22 -8.43 16.85
N ARG A 472 5.04 -8.42 18.17
CA ARG A 472 4.08 -7.52 18.85
C ARG A 472 4.57 -6.06 18.83
N ARG A 473 5.88 -5.85 18.79
CA ARG A 473 6.57 -4.55 18.67
C ARG A 473 7.05 -4.21 17.24
N ALA A 474 6.89 -5.10 16.28
CA ALA A 474 7.30 -4.91 14.89
C ALA A 474 6.59 -3.80 14.07
N ARG A 475 5.66 -3.02 14.64
CA ARG A 475 4.98 -1.92 13.92
C ARG A 475 5.80 -0.64 14.01
N MET A 476 5.80 0.15 12.93
CA MET A 476 6.51 1.44 12.83
C MET A 476 6.29 2.36 14.04
N LYS A 477 5.10 2.35 14.66
CA LYS A 477 4.82 3.15 15.86
C LYS A 477 5.79 2.94 17.03
N TYR A 478 6.30 1.71 17.22
CA TYR A 478 7.21 1.43 18.32
C TYR A 478 8.60 1.98 18.00
N TRP A 479 9.08 1.73 16.77
CA TRP A 479 10.32 2.34 16.28
C TRP A 479 10.27 3.88 16.36
N VAL A 480 9.21 4.52 15.85
CA VAL A 480 9.05 5.99 15.93
C VAL A 480 8.96 6.48 17.38
N HIS A 481 8.30 5.73 18.27
CA HIS A 481 8.21 6.07 19.69
C HIS A 481 9.58 6.01 20.37
N ASP A 482 10.34 4.94 20.11
CA ASP A 482 11.64 4.70 20.72
C ASP A 482 12.70 5.69 20.20
N GLN A 483 12.65 6.07 18.91
CA GLN A 483 13.56 7.05 18.31
C GLN A 483 13.19 8.50 18.67
N GLY A 484 11.89 8.81 18.77
CA GLY A 484 11.38 10.17 18.90
C GLY A 484 11.21 10.89 17.55
N ALA A 485 10.20 11.76 17.48
CA ALA A 485 9.79 12.43 16.23
C ALA A 485 10.91 13.27 15.59
N GLU A 486 11.73 13.94 16.42
CA GLU A 486 12.81 14.80 15.94
C GLU A 486 13.95 13.99 15.31
N GLN A 487 14.36 12.89 15.93
CA GLN A 487 15.41 12.03 15.37
C GLN A 487 14.94 11.37 14.07
N VAL A 488 13.67 10.97 14.00
CA VAL A 488 13.07 10.45 12.76
C VAL A 488 13.09 11.53 11.66
N ARG A 489 12.79 12.79 11.99
CA ARG A 489 12.85 13.92 11.05
C ARG A 489 14.26 14.13 10.51
N LEU A 490 15.26 14.16 11.39
CA LEU A 490 16.67 14.37 11.02
C LEU A 490 17.17 13.22 10.13
N ALA A 491 16.97 11.97 10.55
CA ALA A 491 17.38 10.80 9.77
C ALA A 491 16.68 10.72 8.40
N LEU A 492 15.41 11.14 8.33
CA LEU A 492 14.70 11.24 7.05
C LEU A 492 15.28 12.36 6.19
N GLY A 493 15.61 13.52 6.78
CA GLY A 493 16.25 14.63 6.07
C GLY A 493 17.62 14.26 5.52
N GLU A 494 18.44 13.54 6.30
CA GLU A 494 19.71 12.97 5.85
C GLU A 494 19.52 12.03 4.66
N ARG A 495 18.53 11.11 4.73
CA ARG A 495 18.22 10.18 3.63
C ARG A 495 17.78 10.91 2.36
N LEU A 496 17.06 12.02 2.51
CA LEU A 496 16.56 12.84 1.39
C LEU A 496 17.57 13.90 0.93
N PHE A 497 18.71 14.02 1.61
CA PHE A 497 19.68 15.11 1.43
C PHE A 497 19.03 16.50 1.45
N ALA A 498 18.05 16.67 2.35
CA ALA A 498 17.26 17.88 2.46
C ALA A 498 17.00 18.23 3.92
N GLU A 499 17.09 19.52 4.25
CA GLU A 499 16.57 19.99 5.52
C GLU A 499 15.03 19.94 5.49
N LEU A 500 14.45 19.18 6.41
CA LEU A 500 13.00 19.06 6.53
C LEU A 500 12.49 20.05 7.58
N PRO A 501 11.68 21.06 7.21
CA PRO A 501 11.19 22.03 8.19
C PRO A 501 10.38 21.33 9.29
N PRO A 502 10.42 21.86 10.53
CA PRO A 502 9.65 21.31 11.64
C PRO A 502 8.14 21.34 11.34
N PRO A 503 7.38 20.45 11.99
CA PRO A 503 5.94 20.35 11.78
C PRO A 503 5.19 21.59 12.28
N LEU A 504 4.01 21.84 11.71
CA LEU A 504 3.06 22.83 12.25
C LEU A 504 2.29 22.23 13.41
N LEU A 505 2.21 22.97 14.51
CA LEU A 505 1.30 22.68 15.61
C LEU A 505 -0.10 23.14 15.20
N ARG A 506 -0.87 22.23 14.60
CA ARG A 506 -2.28 22.44 14.25
C ARG A 506 -3.11 21.21 14.55
N GLU A 507 -4.36 21.43 14.94
CA GLU A 507 -5.34 20.35 15.05
C GLU A 507 -5.77 19.87 13.65
N LEU A 508 -6.07 18.58 13.54
CA LEU A 508 -6.74 18.07 12.35
C LEU A 508 -8.17 18.59 12.27
N PRO A 509 -8.67 18.87 11.04
CA PRO A 509 -10.06 19.22 10.85
C PRO A 509 -10.98 18.06 11.28
N PRO A 510 -12.27 18.31 11.53
CA PRO A 510 -13.27 17.26 11.65
C PRO A 510 -13.28 16.36 10.40
N GLY A 511 -13.75 15.12 10.55
CA GLY A 511 -13.93 14.21 9.42
C GLY A 511 -15.37 14.24 8.90
N ASP A 512 -15.57 14.39 7.60
CA ASP A 512 -16.87 14.24 6.96
C ASP A 512 -17.18 12.76 6.69
N GLU A 513 -18.44 12.38 6.80
CA GLU A 513 -18.92 11.02 6.48
C GLU A 513 -19.12 10.83 4.98
N HIS A 514 -19.22 11.94 4.23
CA HIS A 514 -19.53 12.00 2.80
C HIS A 514 -20.86 11.35 2.42
N LEU A 515 -21.80 11.27 3.36
CA LEU A 515 -23.12 10.68 3.15
C LEU A 515 -24.12 11.67 2.54
N GLY A 516 -25.15 11.14 1.86
CA GLY A 516 -26.21 11.90 1.22
C GLY A 516 -25.86 12.46 -0.16
N TRP A 517 -26.79 13.22 -0.75
CA TRP A 517 -26.60 13.90 -2.03
C TRP A 517 -25.73 15.14 -1.88
N ARG A 518 -24.73 15.29 -2.74
CA ARG A 518 -23.79 16.42 -2.74
C ARG A 518 -23.50 16.88 -4.15
N SER A 519 -23.34 18.19 -4.34
CA SER A 519 -22.90 18.77 -5.61
C SER A 519 -21.43 18.47 -5.85
N GLN A 520 -21.06 18.16 -7.09
CA GLN A 520 -19.67 17.99 -7.51
C GLN A 520 -19.04 19.27 -8.10
N GLY A 521 -19.83 20.37 -8.17
CA GLY A 521 -19.41 21.66 -8.72
C GLY A 521 -19.55 21.82 -10.24
N ASP A 522 -19.90 20.76 -10.97
CA ASP A 522 -20.05 20.72 -12.44
C ASP A 522 -21.50 20.49 -12.90
N GLY A 523 -22.47 20.72 -12.01
CA GLY A 523 -23.89 20.42 -12.25
C GLY A 523 -24.27 18.95 -12.05
N LEU A 524 -23.30 18.07 -11.77
CA LEU A 524 -23.54 16.69 -11.37
C LEU A 524 -23.47 16.53 -9.85
N PHE A 525 -23.96 15.38 -9.39
CA PHE A 525 -24.07 15.05 -7.99
C PHE A 525 -23.39 13.72 -7.68
N CYS A 526 -22.93 13.57 -6.43
CA CYS A 526 -22.57 12.29 -5.86
C CYS A 526 -23.54 11.91 -4.73
N LEU A 527 -23.76 10.61 -4.56
CA LEU A 527 -24.57 10.01 -3.50
C LEU A 527 -23.69 9.20 -2.57
N GLY A 528 -23.55 9.64 -1.33
CA GLY A 528 -22.99 8.84 -0.25
C GLY A 528 -24.03 7.92 0.37
N LEU A 529 -23.90 6.63 0.14
CA LEU A 529 -24.81 5.59 0.60
C LEU A 529 -24.26 4.94 1.89
N PRO A 530 -24.98 5.04 3.02
CA PRO A 530 -24.60 4.33 4.24
C PRO A 530 -24.77 2.83 4.06
N ILE A 531 -23.72 2.08 4.36
CA ILE A 531 -23.71 0.62 4.32
C ILE A 531 -23.41 0.13 5.74
N PRO A 532 -24.38 -0.45 6.47
CA PRO A 532 -24.16 -0.95 7.83
C PRO A 532 -22.97 -1.91 7.89
N SER A 533 -21.92 -1.51 8.64
CA SER A 533 -20.65 -2.23 8.70
C SER A 533 -20.05 -2.57 7.33
N GLY A 534 -20.35 -1.84 6.25
CA GLY A 534 -19.86 -2.16 4.91
C GLY A 534 -20.30 -3.51 4.34
N ARG A 535 -21.31 -4.18 4.91
CA ARG A 535 -21.81 -5.46 4.41
C ARG A 535 -22.81 -5.21 3.27
N ILE A 536 -22.48 -5.69 2.07
CA ILE A 536 -23.34 -5.64 0.89
C ILE A 536 -23.82 -7.06 0.59
N ILE A 537 -25.06 -7.32 0.96
CA ILE A 537 -25.79 -8.56 0.75
C ILE A 537 -27.27 -8.22 0.59
N ASP A 538 -28.02 -9.11 -0.05
CA ASP A 538 -29.47 -9.06 0.01
C ASP A 538 -29.95 -9.88 1.21
N ALA A 539 -30.65 -9.24 2.15
CA ALA A 539 -31.15 -9.87 3.37
C ALA A 539 -32.50 -9.27 3.78
N ASP A 540 -33.46 -10.14 4.09
CA ASP A 540 -34.82 -9.76 4.50
C ASP A 540 -35.42 -8.72 3.52
N ASP A 541 -35.84 -7.56 4.04
CA ASP A 541 -36.43 -6.46 3.27
C ASP A 541 -35.38 -5.53 2.62
N VAL A 542 -34.09 -5.72 2.87
CA VAL A 542 -33.01 -4.84 2.41
C VAL A 542 -32.11 -5.54 1.40
N ARG A 543 -32.19 -5.12 0.14
CA ARG A 543 -31.54 -5.76 -1.01
C ARG A 543 -30.40 -4.89 -1.56
N PHE A 544 -29.33 -4.72 -0.78
CA PHE A 544 -28.21 -3.85 -1.17
C PHE A 544 -27.50 -4.29 -2.46
N ALA A 545 -27.22 -5.59 -2.62
CA ALA A 545 -26.48 -6.09 -3.77
C ALA A 545 -27.30 -5.93 -5.06
N SER A 546 -28.58 -6.30 -5.02
CA SER A 546 -29.50 -6.13 -6.14
C SER A 546 -29.72 -4.66 -6.49
N GLY A 547 -29.94 -3.79 -5.49
CA GLY A 547 -30.14 -2.35 -5.70
C GLY A 547 -28.93 -1.69 -6.34
N LEU A 548 -27.72 -1.96 -5.81
CA LEU A 548 -26.48 -1.43 -6.38
C LEU A 548 -26.21 -1.94 -7.79
N LYS A 549 -26.50 -3.22 -8.08
CA LYS A 549 -26.42 -3.77 -9.45
C LYS A 549 -27.38 -3.05 -10.39
N ALA A 550 -28.62 -2.81 -9.97
CA ALA A 550 -29.62 -2.11 -10.78
C ALA A 550 -29.18 -0.67 -11.11
N MET A 551 -28.65 0.05 -10.11
CA MET A 551 -28.15 1.42 -10.28
C MET A 551 -26.93 1.48 -11.21
N LEU A 552 -25.90 0.67 -10.97
CA LEU A 552 -24.62 0.74 -11.66
C LEU A 552 -24.66 0.19 -13.09
N ARG A 553 -25.61 -0.70 -13.41
CA ARG A 553 -25.85 -1.15 -14.79
C ARG A 553 -26.49 -0.06 -15.65
N ARG A 554 -27.25 0.86 -15.04
CA ARG A 554 -27.89 1.98 -15.74
C ARG A 554 -27.00 3.21 -15.83
N HIS A 555 -26.11 3.41 -14.85
CA HIS A 555 -25.19 4.55 -14.82
C HIS A 555 -23.78 4.12 -14.42
N ALA A 556 -22.83 4.26 -15.35
CA ALA A 556 -21.44 3.87 -15.17
C ALA A 556 -20.57 5.00 -14.57
N GLY A 557 -21.00 5.55 -13.44
CA GLY A 557 -20.26 6.59 -12.71
C GLY A 557 -19.09 6.04 -11.87
N PRO A 558 -18.22 6.92 -11.34
CA PRO A 558 -17.16 6.53 -10.41
C PRO A 558 -17.75 6.01 -9.10
N VAL A 559 -17.11 4.96 -8.56
CA VAL A 559 -17.45 4.36 -7.26
C VAL A 559 -16.29 4.59 -6.31
N ARG A 560 -16.57 5.15 -5.13
CA ARG A 560 -15.58 5.36 -4.06
C ARG A 560 -16.00 4.65 -2.79
N ILE A 561 -15.12 3.82 -2.25
CA ILE A 561 -15.30 3.23 -0.92
C ILE A 561 -14.80 4.24 0.12
N THR A 562 -15.57 4.51 1.17
CA THR A 562 -15.15 5.44 2.23
C THR A 562 -14.37 4.73 3.34
N PRO A 563 -13.50 5.45 4.08
CA PRO A 563 -12.85 4.91 5.28
C PRO A 563 -13.84 4.47 6.38
N GLN A 564 -15.09 4.93 6.30
CA GLN A 564 -16.22 4.61 7.18
C GLN A 564 -16.97 3.33 6.76
N GLN A 565 -16.47 2.61 5.75
CA GLN A 565 -17.11 1.40 5.21
C GLN A 565 -18.38 1.69 4.39
N ASN A 566 -18.56 2.92 3.92
CA ASN A 566 -19.70 3.34 3.08
C ASN A 566 -19.29 3.42 1.61
N LEU A 567 -20.26 3.73 0.75
CA LEU A 567 -20.06 3.89 -0.69
C LEU A 567 -20.40 5.31 -1.12
N LEU A 568 -19.64 5.88 -2.05
CA LEU A 568 -19.96 7.14 -2.72
C LEU A 568 -20.02 6.89 -4.23
N LEU A 569 -21.15 7.24 -4.82
CA LEU A 569 -21.46 7.01 -6.24
C LEU A 569 -21.54 8.36 -6.95
N GLY A 570 -20.72 8.59 -7.95
CA GLY A 570 -20.59 9.91 -8.59
C GLY A 570 -21.22 10.04 -9.97
N ASP A 571 -21.11 11.27 -10.48
CA ASP A 571 -21.54 11.72 -11.81
C ASP A 571 -23.04 11.54 -12.10
N ALA A 572 -23.89 11.65 -11.07
CA ALA A 572 -25.34 11.59 -11.24
C ALA A 572 -25.90 12.94 -11.74
N SER A 573 -26.61 12.93 -12.87
CA SER A 573 -27.42 14.06 -13.32
C SER A 573 -28.71 14.18 -12.47
N PRO A 574 -29.45 15.30 -12.53
CA PRO A 574 -30.74 15.42 -11.85
C PRO A 574 -31.73 14.28 -12.14
N ALA A 575 -31.77 13.78 -13.38
CA ALA A 575 -32.62 12.64 -13.76
C ALA A 575 -32.14 11.32 -13.10
N ILE A 576 -30.83 11.10 -13.05
CA ILE A 576 -30.23 9.93 -12.39
C ILE A 576 -30.51 9.97 -10.88
N ARG A 577 -30.54 11.15 -10.25
CA ARG A 577 -30.88 11.27 -8.83
C ARG A 577 -32.26 10.68 -8.52
N VAL A 578 -33.25 11.06 -9.32
CA VAL A 578 -34.63 10.57 -9.17
C VAL A 578 -34.69 9.06 -9.42
N ASP A 579 -34.00 8.55 -10.46
CA ASP A 579 -33.96 7.11 -10.74
C ASP A 579 -33.32 6.32 -9.58
N TRP A 580 -32.20 6.81 -9.04
CA TRP A 580 -31.49 6.18 -7.94
C TRP A 580 -32.30 6.17 -6.64
N GLU A 581 -32.97 7.27 -6.30
CA GLU A 581 -33.87 7.32 -5.14
C GLU A 581 -35.00 6.28 -5.26
N ARG A 582 -35.61 6.18 -6.45
CA ARG A 582 -36.60 5.15 -6.74
C ARG A 582 -36.02 3.74 -6.58
N LEU A 583 -34.89 3.44 -7.21
CA LEU A 583 -34.26 2.12 -7.15
C LEU A 583 -33.87 1.73 -5.72
N LEU A 584 -33.35 2.67 -4.93
CA LEU A 584 -33.03 2.42 -3.52
C LEU A 584 -34.29 2.11 -2.71
N ALA A 585 -35.37 2.87 -2.90
CA ALA A 585 -36.65 2.61 -2.25
C ALA A 585 -37.25 1.25 -2.63
N GLU A 586 -37.24 0.90 -3.92
CA GLU A 586 -37.69 -0.41 -4.41
C GLU A 586 -36.94 -1.57 -3.77
N HIS A 587 -35.67 -1.38 -3.40
CA HIS A 587 -34.81 -2.39 -2.78
C HIS A 587 -34.73 -2.28 -1.25
N GLY A 588 -35.53 -1.42 -0.62
CA GLY A 588 -35.55 -1.24 0.84
C GLY A 588 -34.26 -0.60 1.39
N VAL A 589 -33.46 0.05 0.55
CA VAL A 589 -32.20 0.66 0.96
C VAL A 589 -32.42 2.10 1.40
N ALA A 590 -32.19 2.37 2.70
CA ALA A 590 -32.33 3.70 3.27
C ALA A 590 -31.17 4.63 2.84
N THR A 591 -31.51 5.86 2.45
CA THR A 591 -30.53 6.93 2.26
C THR A 591 -30.15 7.55 3.60
N ALA A 592 -29.06 8.32 3.62
CA ALA A 592 -28.59 9.01 4.82
C ALA A 592 -29.63 9.94 5.47
N ALA A 593 -30.54 10.50 4.68
CA ALA A 593 -31.62 11.37 5.17
C ALA A 593 -32.66 10.64 6.04
N LEU A 594 -32.74 9.31 5.93
CA LEU A 594 -33.66 8.47 6.70
C LEU A 594 -33.02 7.86 7.95
N LEU A 595 -31.72 8.09 8.17
CA LEU A 595 -30.95 7.50 9.25
C LEU A 595 -30.39 8.57 10.19
N LEU A 596 -30.58 8.38 11.48
CA LEU A 596 -29.96 9.22 12.51
C LEU A 596 -28.43 9.09 12.45
N PRO A 597 -27.67 10.16 12.79
CA PRO A 597 -26.21 10.15 12.80
C PRO A 597 -25.61 8.92 13.48
N VAL A 598 -26.02 8.61 14.72
CA VAL A 598 -25.47 7.46 15.48
C VAL A 598 -25.59 6.11 14.75
N VAL A 599 -26.58 5.94 13.87
CA VAL A 599 -26.77 4.72 13.09
C VAL A 599 -25.86 4.70 11.86
N ARG A 600 -25.81 5.81 11.11
CA ARG A 600 -25.04 5.89 9.85
C ARG A 600 -23.53 6.07 10.06
N SER A 601 -23.11 6.60 11.22
CA SER A 601 -21.70 6.75 11.63
C SER A 601 -21.11 5.47 12.24
N ALA A 602 -21.95 4.50 12.60
CA ALA A 602 -21.54 3.32 13.35
C ALA A 602 -20.73 2.35 12.49
N MET A 603 -19.62 1.87 13.05
CA MET A 603 -18.74 0.91 12.38
C MET A 603 -18.45 -0.31 13.23
N ALA A 604 -18.37 -1.47 12.60
CA ALA A 604 -17.82 -2.66 13.24
C ALA A 604 -16.76 -3.34 12.37
N CYS A 605 -15.90 -4.14 13.00
CA CYS A 605 -15.07 -5.09 12.27
C CYS A 605 -15.82 -6.41 12.06
N PRO A 606 -15.41 -7.26 11.12
CA PRO A 606 -16.10 -8.53 10.87
C PRO A 606 -16.18 -9.42 12.12
N ALA A 607 -15.08 -9.50 12.88
CA ALA A 607 -14.97 -10.36 14.06
C ALA A 607 -15.39 -11.82 13.77
N LEU A 608 -16.11 -12.45 14.70
CA LEU A 608 -16.67 -13.79 14.50
C LEU A 608 -17.76 -13.76 13.41
N PRO A 609 -17.94 -14.85 12.64
CA PRO A 609 -17.31 -16.16 12.79
C PRO A 609 -16.01 -16.35 11.99
N THR A 610 -15.58 -15.35 11.20
CA THR A 610 -14.55 -15.56 10.17
C THR A 610 -13.16 -15.05 10.55
N CYS A 611 -13.06 -14.12 11.52
CA CYS A 611 -11.78 -13.61 12.00
C CYS A 611 -11.14 -14.56 13.02
N SER A 612 -9.97 -15.11 12.69
CA SER A 612 -9.21 -16.00 13.57
C SER A 612 -8.62 -15.33 14.82
N LEU A 613 -8.69 -14.00 14.91
CA LEU A 613 -8.18 -13.21 16.04
C LEU A 613 -9.31 -12.63 16.91
N ALA A 614 -10.57 -12.84 16.53
CA ALA A 614 -11.69 -12.33 17.30
C ALA A 614 -11.86 -13.12 18.59
N VAL A 615 -12.06 -12.40 19.69
CA VAL A 615 -12.37 -12.98 21.00
C VAL A 615 -13.83 -12.70 21.40
N ALA A 616 -14.48 -11.75 20.74
CA ALA A 616 -15.90 -11.41 20.90
C ALA A 616 -16.55 -11.04 19.54
N GLU A 617 -17.86 -10.91 19.52
CA GLU A 617 -18.63 -10.39 18.37
C GLU A 617 -18.38 -8.89 18.15
N ALA A 618 -18.61 -8.42 16.92
CA ALA A 618 -18.64 -6.99 16.61
C ALA A 618 -19.74 -6.64 15.60
N GLU A 619 -19.59 -7.05 14.34
CA GLU A 619 -20.56 -6.74 13.26
C GLU A 619 -21.97 -7.21 13.62
N ARG A 620 -22.10 -8.44 14.13
CA ARG A 620 -23.38 -9.06 14.49
C ARG A 620 -24.07 -8.44 15.72
N VAL A 621 -23.34 -7.72 16.57
CA VAL A 621 -23.88 -7.09 17.79
C VAL A 621 -24.03 -5.58 17.66
N LEU A 622 -23.51 -4.96 16.60
CA LEU A 622 -23.64 -3.53 16.33
C LEU A 622 -25.11 -3.04 16.32
N PRO A 623 -26.09 -3.79 15.78
CA PRO A 623 -27.50 -3.38 15.82
C PRO A 623 -28.03 -3.14 17.24
N ALA A 624 -27.62 -3.96 18.22
CA ALA A 624 -28.06 -3.80 19.61
C ALA A 624 -27.52 -2.52 20.24
N PHE A 625 -26.23 -2.21 20.03
CA PHE A 625 -25.62 -0.97 20.51
C PHE A 625 -26.25 0.27 19.86
N THR A 626 -26.39 0.27 18.54
CA THR A 626 -26.97 1.40 17.79
C THR A 626 -28.44 1.62 18.15
N ALA A 627 -29.24 0.56 18.32
CA ALA A 627 -30.63 0.66 18.75
C ALA A 627 -30.75 1.30 20.15
N ALA A 628 -29.93 0.87 21.11
CA ALA A 628 -29.95 1.42 22.45
C ALA A 628 -29.53 2.90 22.50
N MET A 629 -28.48 3.27 21.78
CA MET A 629 -28.05 4.67 21.69
C MET A 629 -29.09 5.54 20.98
N LYS A 630 -29.67 5.05 19.88
CA LYS A 630 -30.76 5.72 19.17
C LYS A 630 -31.95 5.99 20.09
N GLU A 631 -32.39 4.97 20.84
CA GLU A 631 -33.52 5.09 21.75
C GLU A 631 -33.29 6.17 22.82
N GLU A 632 -32.12 6.15 23.48
CA GLU A 632 -31.79 7.17 24.49
C GLU A 632 -31.65 8.57 23.88
N LEU A 633 -30.94 8.73 22.76
CA LEU A 633 -30.80 10.02 22.12
C LEU A 633 -32.15 10.61 21.71
N VAL A 634 -33.04 9.80 21.13
CA VAL A 634 -34.39 10.25 20.77
C VAL A 634 -35.22 10.60 22.02
N ARG A 635 -35.15 9.80 23.08
CA ARG A 635 -35.85 10.05 24.36
C ARG A 635 -35.56 11.44 24.91
N TYR A 636 -34.32 11.91 24.76
CA TYR A 636 -33.89 13.22 25.24
C TYR A 636 -33.89 14.33 24.16
N GLY A 637 -34.48 14.09 22.98
CA GLY A 637 -34.51 15.09 21.90
C GLY A 637 -33.14 15.39 21.27
N ARG A 638 -32.18 14.47 21.41
CA ARG A 638 -30.78 14.56 20.94
C ARG A 638 -30.51 13.65 19.74
N GLY A 639 -31.54 13.24 18.99
CA GLY A 639 -31.42 12.27 17.89
C GLY A 639 -30.41 12.67 16.79
N GLU A 640 -30.26 13.97 16.54
CA GLU A 640 -29.35 14.53 15.54
C GLU A 640 -27.93 14.79 16.07
N THR A 641 -27.62 14.44 17.33
CA THR A 641 -26.26 14.58 17.86
C THR A 641 -25.32 13.58 17.16
N PRO A 642 -24.24 14.06 16.50
CA PRO A 642 -23.28 13.17 15.86
C PRO A 642 -22.39 12.52 16.92
N ILE A 643 -22.60 11.22 17.15
CA ILE A 643 -21.78 10.39 18.05
C ILE A 643 -21.25 9.20 17.26
N ARG A 644 -19.93 9.09 17.11
CA ARG A 644 -19.31 7.96 16.43
C ARG A 644 -19.21 6.76 17.35
N LEU A 645 -19.90 5.68 16.97
CA LEU A 645 -19.78 4.36 17.60
C LEU A 645 -18.85 3.46 16.78
N ALA A 646 -17.89 2.81 17.43
CA ALA A 646 -17.07 1.80 16.78
C ALA A 646 -16.89 0.55 17.66
N VAL A 647 -17.22 -0.63 17.11
CA VAL A 647 -17.16 -1.91 17.82
C VAL A 647 -16.12 -2.83 17.17
N SER A 648 -15.16 -3.35 17.95
CA SER A 648 -14.15 -4.31 17.46
C SER A 648 -14.15 -5.56 18.33
N GLY A 649 -14.09 -6.74 17.73
CA GLY A 649 -14.13 -8.02 18.46
C GLY A 649 -12.83 -8.43 19.15
N CYS A 650 -11.75 -7.64 19.05
CA CYS A 650 -10.49 -7.86 19.76
C CYS A 650 -9.61 -6.59 19.84
N PRO A 651 -8.55 -6.56 20.67
CA PRO A 651 -7.65 -5.42 20.86
C PRO A 651 -6.85 -4.94 19.64
N HIS A 652 -6.96 -5.63 18.49
CA HIS A 652 -6.37 -5.17 17.23
C HIS A 652 -7.07 -3.92 16.64
N GLY A 653 -8.30 -3.63 17.08
CA GLY A 653 -8.98 -2.35 16.81
C GLY A 653 -9.28 -2.08 15.33
N CYS A 654 -9.71 -3.08 14.56
CA CYS A 654 -9.89 -2.96 13.12
C CYS A 654 -10.95 -1.93 12.67
N SER A 655 -11.93 -1.62 13.52
CA SER A 655 -12.94 -0.56 13.28
C SER A 655 -12.57 0.80 13.86
N ARG A 656 -11.34 0.93 14.40
CA ARG A 656 -10.83 2.14 15.08
C ARG A 656 -11.67 2.57 16.30
N PRO A 657 -11.92 1.67 17.27
CA PRO A 657 -12.72 1.99 18.45
C PRO A 657 -12.08 3.05 19.35
N LEU A 658 -10.75 3.14 19.38
CA LEU A 658 -10.03 4.06 20.26
C LEU A 658 -10.03 5.52 19.78
N THR A 659 -10.45 5.78 18.54
CA THR A 659 -10.58 7.15 17.98
C THR A 659 -12.04 7.53 17.75
N ALA A 660 -12.98 6.72 18.27
CA ALA A 660 -14.41 7.00 18.24
C ALA A 660 -14.86 7.67 19.55
N ASP A 661 -15.97 8.41 19.49
CA ASP A 661 -16.60 8.98 20.68
C ASP A 661 -16.99 7.88 21.69
N VAL A 662 -17.52 6.77 21.16
CA VAL A 662 -17.86 5.55 21.88
C VAL A 662 -17.18 4.36 21.21
N GLY A 663 -16.14 3.83 21.86
CA GLY A 663 -15.41 2.66 21.42
C GLY A 663 -15.78 1.43 22.24
N VAL A 664 -16.09 0.31 21.59
CA VAL A 664 -16.34 -0.98 22.26
C VAL A 664 -15.32 -2.00 21.78
N LEU A 665 -14.56 -2.57 22.71
CA LEU A 665 -13.44 -3.46 22.41
C LEU A 665 -13.64 -4.83 23.07
N GLY A 666 -13.78 -5.88 22.26
CA GLY A 666 -13.84 -7.26 22.74
C GLY A 666 -12.54 -7.66 23.43
N VAL A 667 -12.64 -8.23 24.62
CA VAL A 667 -11.48 -8.68 25.42
C VAL A 667 -11.55 -10.15 25.78
N ALA A 668 -12.76 -10.73 25.85
CA ALA A 668 -13.00 -12.16 25.96
C ALA A 668 -14.39 -12.51 25.38
N ARG A 669 -14.76 -13.80 25.39
CA ARG A 669 -16.05 -14.25 24.87
C ARG A 669 -17.19 -13.52 25.57
N ARG A 670 -17.99 -12.76 24.79
CA ARG A 670 -19.11 -11.92 25.27
C ARG A 670 -18.70 -10.86 26.31
N GLN A 671 -17.44 -10.47 26.36
CA GLN A 671 -16.93 -9.44 27.26
C GLN A 671 -16.22 -8.32 26.51
N TYR A 672 -16.51 -7.09 26.93
CA TYR A 672 -16.09 -5.88 26.26
C TYR A 672 -15.56 -4.84 27.25
N ASP A 673 -14.55 -4.10 26.82
CA ASP A 673 -14.15 -2.83 27.41
C ASP A 673 -14.83 -1.68 26.65
N LEU A 674 -15.29 -0.68 27.40
CA LEU A 674 -15.84 0.56 26.89
C LEU A 674 -14.78 1.65 26.94
N TYR A 675 -14.57 2.33 25.82
CA TYR A 675 -13.71 3.48 25.67
C TYR A 675 -14.54 4.71 25.29
N LEU A 676 -14.24 5.86 25.88
CA LEU A 676 -14.99 7.11 25.66
C LEU A 676 -14.06 8.27 25.29
N GLY A 677 -14.59 9.22 24.52
CA GLY A 677 -13.93 10.52 24.29
C GLY A 677 -12.81 10.51 23.26
N GLY A 678 -12.70 9.45 22.46
CA GLY A 678 -11.76 9.37 21.35
C GLY A 678 -12.11 10.31 20.20
N SER A 679 -11.11 10.67 19.41
CA SER A 679 -11.22 11.49 18.20
C SER A 679 -10.03 11.22 17.27
N GLY A 680 -9.95 11.90 16.12
CA GLY A 680 -8.76 11.83 15.25
C GLY A 680 -7.48 12.40 15.90
N GLU A 681 -7.62 13.18 16.97
CA GLU A 681 -6.52 13.83 17.70
C GLU A 681 -6.26 13.22 19.08
N ARG A 682 -7.15 12.35 19.57
CA ARG A 682 -7.09 11.83 20.94
C ARG A 682 -7.56 10.38 21.02
N LEU A 683 -6.83 9.55 21.75
CA LEU A 683 -7.29 8.21 22.11
C LEU A 683 -8.33 8.29 23.22
N GLY A 684 -9.41 7.52 23.09
CA GLY A 684 -10.42 7.36 24.12
C GLY A 684 -9.83 6.69 25.36
N TRP A 685 -10.36 7.03 26.53
CA TRP A 685 -9.96 6.45 27.81
C TRP A 685 -10.89 5.28 28.16
N ARG A 686 -10.36 4.26 28.85
CA ARG A 686 -11.13 3.08 29.25
C ARG A 686 -12.08 3.46 30.37
N ALA A 687 -13.37 3.57 30.05
CA ALA A 687 -14.40 4.03 30.98
C ALA A 687 -14.98 2.91 31.85
N ALA A 688 -15.07 1.70 31.30
CA ALA A 688 -15.54 0.52 32.03
C ALA A 688 -15.04 -0.76 31.34
N GLY A 689 -15.04 -1.87 32.07
CA GLY A 689 -14.71 -3.18 31.52
C GLY A 689 -13.79 -4.03 32.40
N PRO A 690 -13.74 -5.36 32.19
CA PRO A 690 -14.54 -6.10 31.21
C PRO A 690 -16.00 -6.26 31.66
N LEU A 691 -16.94 -6.04 30.74
CA LEU A 691 -18.39 -6.11 31.00
C LEU A 691 -19.12 -6.94 29.93
N SER A 692 -20.30 -7.47 30.25
CA SER A 692 -21.18 -8.08 29.24
C SER A 692 -21.69 -7.01 28.25
N GLN A 693 -22.22 -7.44 27.11
CA GLN A 693 -22.83 -6.54 26.12
C GLN A 693 -23.92 -5.65 26.76
N GLU A 694 -24.80 -6.25 27.56
CA GLU A 694 -25.92 -5.58 28.23
C GLU A 694 -25.42 -4.56 29.25
N ALA A 695 -24.38 -4.92 30.02
CA ALA A 695 -23.77 -4.02 30.99
C ALA A 695 -23.07 -2.83 30.31
N VAL A 696 -22.36 -3.05 29.19
CA VAL A 696 -21.79 -1.93 28.40
C VAL A 696 -22.88 -1.01 27.88
N ILE A 697 -23.98 -1.56 27.34
CA ILE A 697 -25.13 -0.77 26.91
C ILE A 697 -25.68 0.06 28.08
N GLY A 698 -25.83 -0.53 29.27
CA GLY A 698 -26.27 0.18 30.47
C GLY A 698 -25.38 1.38 30.83
N VAL A 699 -24.06 1.20 30.77
CA VAL A 699 -23.09 2.28 31.01
C VAL A 699 -23.21 3.37 29.93
N ILE A 700 -23.36 3.01 28.65
CA ILE A 700 -23.58 3.97 27.56
C ILE A 700 -24.86 4.77 27.80
N ARG A 701 -25.97 4.13 28.17
CA ARG A 701 -27.24 4.82 28.46
C ARG A 701 -27.07 5.86 29.57
N ALA A 702 -26.39 5.50 30.66
CA ALA A 702 -26.11 6.42 31.76
C ALA A 702 -25.29 7.65 31.31
N TRP A 703 -24.29 7.47 30.46
CA TRP A 703 -23.52 8.58 29.89
C TRP A 703 -24.34 9.48 28.96
N LEU A 704 -25.20 8.89 28.13
CA LEU A 704 -26.09 9.65 27.24
C LEU A 704 -27.14 10.45 28.03
N GLN A 705 -27.68 9.89 29.11
CA GLN A 705 -28.56 10.62 30.02
C GLN A 705 -27.84 11.82 30.64
N ARG A 706 -26.65 11.61 31.21
CA ARG A 706 -25.85 12.69 31.82
C ARG A 706 -25.46 13.77 30.79
N PHE A 707 -25.20 13.37 29.55
CA PHE A 707 -24.95 14.28 28.43
C PHE A 707 -26.21 15.09 28.07
N ALA A 708 -27.38 14.45 28.05
CA ALA A 708 -28.64 15.11 27.75
C ALA A 708 -29.01 16.20 28.77
N GLU A 709 -28.64 16.01 30.04
CA GLU A 709 -28.82 16.96 31.14
C GLU A 709 -27.95 18.23 31.00
N GLN A 710 -27.00 18.28 30.06
CA GLN A 710 -26.16 19.46 29.85
C GLN A 710 -26.98 20.63 29.27
N PRO A 711 -26.98 21.81 29.94
CA PRO A 711 -27.75 22.98 29.49
C PRO A 711 -27.16 23.58 28.20
N ASP A 712 -25.85 23.44 28.02
CA ASP A 712 -25.16 23.85 26.79
C ASP A 712 -25.25 22.74 25.74
N GLN A 713 -26.06 22.96 24.71
CA GLN A 713 -26.21 22.01 23.60
C GLN A 713 -25.04 22.09 22.59
N ALA A 714 -24.11 23.02 22.75
CA ALA A 714 -22.99 23.20 21.83
C ALA A 714 -21.82 22.23 22.08
N ILE A 715 -21.69 21.66 23.29
CA ILE A 715 -20.61 20.71 23.57
C ILE A 715 -20.88 19.36 22.90
N ALA A 716 -19.92 18.90 22.09
CA ALA A 716 -19.97 17.55 21.52
C ALA A 716 -19.76 16.47 22.59
N PHE A 717 -20.31 15.26 22.36
CA PHE A 717 -20.27 14.17 23.35
C PHE A 717 -18.84 13.78 23.76
N GLY A 718 -17.91 13.67 22.81
CA GLY A 718 -16.51 13.35 23.09
C GLY A 718 -15.84 14.33 24.06
N PRO A 719 -15.80 15.65 23.77
CA PRO A 719 -15.35 16.66 24.72
C PRO A 719 -16.05 16.60 26.10
N PHE A 720 -17.37 16.40 26.13
CA PHE A 720 -18.12 16.28 27.38
C PHE A 720 -17.61 15.14 28.26
N VAL A 721 -17.51 13.91 27.74
CA VAL A 721 -17.05 12.77 28.55
C VAL A 721 -15.59 12.88 28.97
N ASN A 722 -14.77 13.64 28.22
CA ASN A 722 -13.37 13.88 28.58
C ASN A 722 -13.20 14.79 29.82
N GLN A 723 -14.23 15.54 30.21
CA GLN A 723 -14.22 16.29 31.49
C GLN A 723 -14.17 15.35 32.72
N PHE A 724 -14.53 14.09 32.54
CA PHE A 724 -14.56 13.05 33.57
C PHE A 724 -13.42 12.03 33.44
N ARG A 725 -12.48 12.27 32.53
CA ARG A 725 -11.34 11.38 32.33
C ARG A 725 -10.49 11.37 33.62
N PRO A 726 -10.16 10.18 34.17
CA PRO A 726 -9.23 10.08 35.30
C PRO A 726 -7.88 10.70 34.95
N ALA A 727 -7.25 11.34 35.94
CA ALA A 727 -5.93 11.96 35.81
C ALA A 727 -4.85 10.96 35.40
#